data_AF-A0A925BR19-F1
#
_entry.id   AF-A0A925BR19-F1
#
_cell.length_a   1.000
_cell.length_b   1.000
_cell.length_c   1.000
_cell.angle_alpha   90.00
_cell.angle_beta   90.00
_cell.angle_gamma   90.00
#
_symmetry.space_group_name_H-M   'P 1'
#
loop_
_entity.id
_entity.type
_entity.pdbx_description
1 polymer ?
#
loop_
_entity_poly.entity_id
_entity_poly.type
_entity_poly.pdbx_seq_one_letter_code
_entity_poly.pdbx_strand_id
1 'polypeptide(L)'
;ELAHDDLDLADLKAGRNSFGGLLVSLLLHLWLMTNLAGWFLPEPAESMEPVLETKFTENLIRQEIEEAIPFELANPDERELEVREVTNAMSLGLAVVQQAPKVAAPAKQLLDEARVDLAKLPAYDVPEGLKFDDRLVVKGSTGEQLVQIESALDRVTWEIAQNLQESKVLVVWLLDGSGSLKTQREAVAKRLRRIYGELGALENTTTIPRHEKGLLSGVVMFGEKTNFIVKPTDKFDDIEAGIEKLPTDSSGIENVFTAVKQVVNAWSNYRTEQHRRIMLITITDEAGDDFGKPHLDAIAICNRYGAKAYVIGPTAPFGKRRGFVPYVAPEDGKTYQLPIDLGPEAAMAENVNLPFWFNGPQYEYLSSGFAPYALARLVSETGGVYFLTNMTTMAGLAPIGSFDDAALRTFAPDYSFGEIDDFAKDVRKHPLRVCVLNAAQMSQRFKVKGAPRLDIRVTANNFRQVATDAQKEVAESQYMLDAMLQAFPPSIEKELDREPSLRWRMAFCLNYGRLLANKTRNLEYNYMLASLKMNLAESDINTRSNHWIFHPTPDVKNSGVASKKGALLATDLLNRVVTEAPGTPWAIMATRELQSPFGIRVEERFIQPPPPPSQNKANAAPQKPRPLFVQDPKPAQPKAPPPKPPVLPKL
;
A
#
# COMPACT_ATOMS: atom_id res chain seq x y z
N GLU A 1 53.65 -14.03 -84.30
CA GLU A 1 52.21 -13.78 -84.13
C GLU A 1 51.60 -15.02 -83.51
N LEU A 2 50.94 -14.85 -82.34
CA LEU A 2 49.90 -15.71 -81.69
C LEU A 2 50.30 -17.17 -81.35
N ALA A 3 50.44 -17.61 -80.08
CA ALA A 3 49.49 -17.77 -78.95
C ALA A 3 48.69 -19.09 -78.97
N HIS A 4 48.47 -19.67 -77.76
CA HIS A 4 47.76 -20.93 -77.38
C HIS A 4 48.61 -22.22 -77.44
N ASP A 5 48.58 -23.18 -76.50
CA ASP A 5 47.73 -23.50 -75.34
C ASP A 5 48.59 -24.31 -74.33
N ASP A 6 48.26 -24.27 -73.03
CA ASP A 6 48.27 -25.42 -72.09
C ASP A 6 48.13 -24.93 -70.63
N LEU A 7 46.87 -24.87 -70.18
CA LEU A 7 46.47 -24.80 -68.77
C LEU A 7 45.50 -25.96 -68.49
N ASP A 8 45.55 -26.47 -67.26
CA ASP A 8 44.60 -27.37 -66.59
C ASP A 8 44.98 -28.85 -66.48
N LEU A 9 45.71 -29.18 -65.39
CA LEU A 9 45.66 -30.51 -64.78
C LEU A 9 45.90 -30.53 -63.25
N ALA A 10 45.91 -29.38 -62.57
CA ALA A 10 46.20 -29.31 -61.13
C ALA A 10 44.96 -29.18 -60.21
N ASP A 11 43.76 -28.87 -60.73
CA ASP A 11 42.63 -28.44 -59.88
C ASP A 11 41.59 -29.53 -59.54
N LEU A 12 41.78 -30.78 -60.01
CA LEU A 12 40.81 -31.86 -59.80
C LEU A 12 40.93 -32.62 -58.46
N LYS A 13 41.89 -32.27 -57.59
CA LYS A 13 42.04 -32.90 -56.26
C LYS A 13 41.47 -32.09 -55.09
N ALA A 14 41.19 -30.79 -55.26
CA ALA A 14 40.64 -29.96 -54.19
C ALA A 14 39.11 -30.12 -54.00
N GLY A 15 38.37 -30.45 -55.06
CA GLY A 15 36.90 -30.58 -55.01
C GLY A 15 36.36 -31.83 -54.29
N ARG A 16 37.12 -32.94 -54.23
CA ARG A 16 36.64 -34.20 -53.61
C ARG A 16 36.65 -34.20 -52.08
N ASN A 17 37.55 -33.42 -51.45
CA ASN A 17 37.61 -33.33 -49.98
C ASN A 17 36.59 -32.32 -49.41
N SER A 18 36.26 -31.28 -50.18
CA SER A 18 35.23 -30.28 -49.83
C SER A 18 33.84 -30.91 -49.75
N PHE A 19 33.47 -31.72 -50.75
CA PHE A 19 32.16 -32.36 -50.81
C PHE A 19 31.95 -33.40 -49.69
N GLY A 20 33.01 -34.16 -49.35
CA GLY A 20 32.98 -35.10 -48.22
C GLY A 20 32.80 -34.39 -46.88
N GLY A 21 33.50 -33.28 -46.65
CA GLY A 21 33.37 -32.47 -45.44
C GLY A 21 31.99 -31.83 -45.29
N LEU A 22 31.41 -31.34 -46.40
CA LEU A 22 30.06 -30.80 -46.44
C LEU A 22 29.02 -31.86 -46.09
N LEU A 23 29.15 -33.07 -46.65
CA LEU A 23 28.22 -34.17 -46.40
C LEU A 23 28.28 -34.68 -44.96
N VAL A 24 29.48 -34.78 -44.38
CA VAL A 24 29.67 -35.12 -42.97
C VAL A 24 29.12 -34.03 -42.04
N SER A 25 29.36 -32.76 -42.34
CA SER A 25 28.82 -31.63 -41.58
C SER A 25 27.29 -31.59 -41.61
N LEU A 26 26.70 -31.87 -42.78
CA LEU A 26 25.25 -31.86 -42.97
C LEU A 26 24.59 -33.03 -42.23
N LEU A 27 25.22 -34.22 -42.24
CA LEU A 27 24.79 -35.37 -41.45
C LEU A 27 24.91 -35.10 -39.94
N LEU A 28 25.97 -34.44 -39.49
CA LEU A 28 26.16 -34.08 -38.09
C LEU A 28 25.10 -33.08 -37.62
N HIS A 29 24.82 -32.04 -38.41
CA HIS A 29 23.77 -31.06 -38.09
C HIS A 29 22.38 -31.69 -38.14
N LEU A 30 22.11 -32.60 -39.09
CA LEU A 30 20.84 -33.33 -39.15
C LEU A 30 20.66 -34.24 -37.92
N TRP A 31 21.73 -34.91 -37.49
CA TRP A 31 21.75 -35.73 -36.28
C TRP A 31 21.55 -34.88 -35.02
N LEU A 32 22.20 -33.72 -34.93
CA LEU A 32 22.04 -32.79 -33.82
C LEU A 32 20.60 -32.26 -33.74
N MET A 33 20.02 -31.85 -34.87
CA MET A 33 18.65 -31.32 -34.95
C MET A 33 17.61 -32.39 -34.62
N THR A 34 17.81 -33.65 -35.02
CA THR A 34 16.90 -34.74 -34.66
C THR A 34 16.97 -35.10 -33.17
N ASN A 35 18.15 -35.06 -32.55
CA ASN A 35 18.28 -35.30 -31.11
C ASN A 35 17.74 -34.13 -30.27
N LEU A 36 17.92 -32.87 -30.70
CA LEU A 36 17.33 -31.72 -30.02
C LEU A 36 15.82 -31.64 -30.22
N ALA A 37 15.29 -32.03 -31.38
CA ALA A 37 13.84 -32.11 -31.62
C ALA A 37 13.17 -33.17 -30.72
N GLY A 38 13.87 -34.27 -30.42
CA GLY A 38 13.39 -35.29 -29.48
C GLY A 38 13.27 -34.81 -28.03
N TRP A 39 13.94 -33.72 -27.66
CA TRP A 39 13.89 -33.14 -26.31
C TRP A 39 12.75 -32.12 -26.12
N PHE A 40 12.17 -31.61 -27.22
CA PHE A 40 11.08 -30.62 -27.21
C PHE A 40 9.72 -31.18 -27.62
N LEU A 41 9.62 -32.48 -27.92
CA LEU A 41 8.33 -33.13 -28.10
C LEU A 41 7.78 -33.52 -26.73
N PRO A 42 6.72 -32.87 -26.22
CA PRO A 42 5.99 -33.43 -25.08
C PRO A 42 5.51 -34.83 -25.46
N GLU A 43 5.62 -35.78 -24.53
CA GLU A 43 5.04 -37.12 -24.73
C GLU A 43 3.59 -36.96 -25.23
N PRO A 44 3.19 -37.64 -26.31
CA PRO A 44 1.80 -37.66 -26.70
C PRO A 44 1.03 -38.26 -25.52
N ALA A 45 0.20 -37.45 -24.88
CA ALA A 45 -0.73 -37.95 -23.87
C ALA A 45 -1.51 -39.09 -24.52
N GLU A 46 -1.34 -40.31 -24.01
CA GLU A 46 -2.18 -41.43 -24.41
C GLU A 46 -3.63 -40.99 -24.23
N SER A 47 -4.34 -40.88 -25.35
CA SER A 47 -5.79 -40.80 -25.33
C SER A 47 -6.28 -42.14 -24.80
N MET A 48 -6.49 -42.24 -23.49
CA MET A 48 -7.41 -43.24 -22.97
C MET A 48 -8.78 -42.91 -23.55
N GLU A 49 -9.13 -43.56 -24.66
CA GLU A 49 -10.53 -43.72 -25.02
C GLU A 49 -11.22 -44.35 -23.82
N PRO A 50 -12.29 -43.74 -23.28
CA PRO A 50 -13.10 -44.44 -22.30
C PRO A 50 -13.78 -45.61 -23.02
N VAL A 51 -13.21 -46.81 -22.87
CA VAL A 51 -13.92 -48.04 -23.13
C VAL A 51 -15.08 -48.08 -22.15
N LEU A 52 -16.29 -47.85 -22.66
CA LEU A 52 -17.53 -48.17 -21.97
C LEU A 52 -17.62 -49.70 -21.85
N GLU A 53 -16.91 -50.28 -20.88
CA GLU A 53 -17.26 -51.61 -20.36
C GLU A 53 -18.51 -51.44 -19.48
N THR A 54 -19.68 -51.66 -20.07
CA THR A 54 -20.90 -51.93 -19.31
C THR A 54 -20.78 -53.32 -18.67
N LYS A 55 -20.12 -53.40 -17.52
CA LYS A 55 -20.40 -54.46 -16.56
C LYS A 55 -21.51 -53.98 -15.66
N PHE A 56 -22.66 -54.65 -15.79
CA PHE A 56 -23.71 -54.59 -14.78
C PHE A 56 -23.18 -55.26 -13.52
N THR A 57 -22.50 -54.51 -12.67
CA THR A 57 -22.40 -54.84 -11.26
C THR A 57 -23.64 -54.26 -10.61
N GLU A 58 -24.57 -55.14 -10.21
CA GLU A 58 -25.58 -54.80 -9.23
C GLU A 58 -24.86 -54.22 -8.01
N ASN A 59 -24.92 -52.90 -7.87
CA ASN A 59 -24.65 -52.27 -6.61
C ASN A 59 -25.77 -52.73 -5.67
N LEU A 60 -25.50 -53.81 -4.92
CA LEU A 60 -26.02 -53.89 -3.56
C LEU A 60 -25.71 -52.53 -2.96
N ILE A 61 -26.76 -51.76 -2.71
CA ILE A 61 -26.71 -50.54 -1.91
C ILE A 61 -26.20 -51.00 -0.55
N ARG A 62 -24.88 -51.06 -0.40
CA ARG A 62 -24.27 -50.99 0.91
C ARG A 62 -24.58 -49.56 1.32
N GLN A 63 -25.62 -49.41 2.13
CA GLN A 63 -25.70 -48.29 3.05
C GLN A 63 -24.31 -48.22 3.69
N GLU A 64 -23.52 -47.24 3.27
CA GLU A 64 -22.61 -46.61 4.20
C GLU A 64 -23.51 -46.26 5.37
N ILE A 65 -23.38 -47.05 6.43
CA ILE A 65 -23.75 -46.60 7.75
C ILE A 65 -22.95 -45.30 7.85
N GLU A 66 -23.65 -44.17 7.68
CA GLU A 66 -23.17 -42.88 8.16
C GLU A 66 -22.56 -43.23 9.51
N GLU A 67 -21.24 -43.10 9.61
CA GLU A 67 -20.60 -43.07 10.90
C GLU A 67 -21.31 -41.91 11.57
N ALA A 68 -22.29 -42.24 12.41
CA ALA A 68 -23.04 -41.29 13.17
C ALA A 68 -21.93 -40.54 13.90
N ILE A 69 -21.68 -39.30 13.45
CA ILE A 69 -20.95 -38.31 14.23
C ILE A 69 -21.54 -38.52 15.62
N PRO A 70 -20.78 -38.98 16.62
CA PRO A 70 -21.33 -39.07 17.94
C PRO A 70 -21.72 -37.63 18.24
N PHE A 71 -23.02 -37.35 18.13
CA PHE A 71 -23.65 -36.30 18.88
C PHE A 71 -23.46 -36.76 20.31
N GLU A 72 -22.27 -36.54 20.85
CA GLU A 72 -22.16 -36.20 22.23
C GLU A 72 -23.08 -34.98 22.33
N LEU A 73 -24.29 -35.26 22.82
CA LEU A 73 -25.18 -34.23 23.30
C LEU A 73 -24.33 -33.44 24.27
N ALA A 74 -23.81 -32.31 23.80
CA ALA A 74 -23.20 -31.31 24.64
C ALA A 74 -24.24 -31.09 25.73
N ASN A 75 -23.88 -31.48 26.95
CA ASN A 75 -24.75 -31.29 28.09
C ASN A 75 -25.03 -29.78 28.09
N PRO A 76 -26.27 -29.34 27.89
CA PRO A 76 -26.54 -27.93 27.68
C PRO A 76 -26.38 -27.26 29.05
N ASP A 77 -25.16 -26.81 29.33
CA ASP A 77 -25.00 -25.70 30.25
C ASP A 77 -25.86 -24.57 29.68
N GLU A 78 -26.64 -23.91 30.52
CA GLU A 78 -27.59 -22.83 30.15
C GLU A 78 -26.93 -21.77 29.25
N ARG A 79 -25.60 -21.62 29.32
CA ARG A 79 -24.79 -20.73 28.47
C ARG A 79 -24.74 -21.10 26.99
N GLU A 80 -24.77 -22.38 26.60
CA GLU A 80 -24.75 -22.72 25.16
C GLU A 80 -26.08 -22.39 24.47
N LEU A 81 -27.19 -22.47 25.21
CA LEU A 81 -28.51 -22.05 24.74
C LEU A 81 -28.57 -20.52 24.55
N GLU A 82 -28.06 -19.75 25.51
CA GLU A 82 -27.94 -18.29 25.38
C GLU A 82 -27.06 -17.90 24.17
N VAL A 83 -25.94 -18.58 23.95
CA VAL A 83 -25.08 -18.35 22.77
C VAL A 83 -25.79 -18.69 21.46
N ARG A 84 -26.65 -19.73 21.44
CA ARG A 84 -27.50 -20.09 20.28
C ARG A 84 -28.58 -19.03 20.02
N GLU A 85 -29.20 -18.49 21.04
CA GLU A 85 -30.15 -17.37 20.91
C GLU A 85 -29.48 -16.10 20.37
N VAL A 86 -28.23 -15.84 20.77
CA VAL A 86 -27.42 -14.73 20.25
C VAL A 86 -27.01 -14.94 18.80
N THR A 87 -26.69 -16.18 18.38
CA THR A 87 -26.45 -16.49 16.97
C THR A 87 -27.71 -16.30 16.12
N ASN A 88 -28.88 -16.67 16.64
CA ASN A 88 -30.16 -16.40 16.00
C ASN A 88 -30.48 -14.89 15.94
N ALA A 89 -30.14 -14.11 16.97
CA ALA A 89 -30.27 -12.65 16.97
C ALA A 89 -29.33 -11.97 15.96
N MET A 90 -28.13 -12.52 15.75
CA MET A 90 -27.23 -12.11 14.67
C MET A 90 -27.82 -12.41 13.29
N SER A 91 -28.45 -13.58 13.09
CA SER A 91 -29.15 -13.93 11.85
C SER A 91 -30.33 -12.99 11.57
N LEU A 92 -31.07 -12.56 12.60
CA LEU A 92 -32.12 -11.55 12.48
C LEU A 92 -31.57 -10.17 12.10
N GLY A 93 -30.42 -9.77 12.68
CA GLY A 93 -29.70 -8.56 12.30
C GLY A 93 -29.28 -8.57 10.83
N LEU A 94 -28.69 -9.69 10.37
CA LEU A 94 -28.29 -9.89 8.96
C LEU A 94 -29.49 -9.91 8.00
N ALA A 95 -30.62 -10.53 8.38
CA ALA A 95 -31.81 -10.61 7.54
C ALA A 95 -32.48 -9.23 7.30
N VAL A 96 -32.28 -8.27 8.20
CA VAL A 96 -32.75 -6.89 8.05
C VAL A 96 -31.81 -6.05 7.17
N VAL A 97 -30.54 -6.45 7.02
CA VAL A 97 -29.59 -5.83 6.09
C VAL A 97 -29.83 -6.37 4.67
N GLN A 98 -30.98 -6.02 4.08
CA GLN A 98 -31.38 -6.47 2.73
C GLN A 98 -30.50 -5.93 1.58
N GLN A 99 -29.45 -5.16 1.88
CA GLN A 99 -28.57 -4.52 0.89
C GLN A 99 -27.07 -4.59 1.24
N ALA A 100 -26.62 -5.55 2.06
CA ALA A 100 -25.18 -5.80 2.18
C ALA A 100 -24.66 -6.34 0.84
N PRO A 101 -23.54 -5.80 0.30
CA PRO A 101 -22.97 -6.31 -0.94
C PRO A 101 -22.61 -7.79 -0.75
N LYS A 102 -23.10 -8.66 -1.65
CA LYS A 102 -22.71 -10.07 -1.66
C LYS A 102 -21.20 -10.15 -1.85
N VAL A 103 -20.46 -10.50 -0.80
CA VAL A 103 -19.03 -10.81 -0.92
C VAL A 103 -18.91 -12.20 -1.52
N ALA A 104 -19.09 -12.28 -2.83
CA ALA A 104 -18.95 -13.50 -3.60
C ALA A 104 -17.78 -13.32 -4.58
N ALA A 105 -16.57 -13.56 -4.09
CA ALA A 105 -15.46 -13.97 -4.93
C ALA A 105 -14.58 -14.92 -4.12
N PRO A 106 -14.44 -16.21 -4.49
CA PRO A 106 -13.44 -17.08 -3.89
C PRO A 106 -12.04 -16.47 -4.08
N ALA A 107 -11.13 -16.75 -3.15
CA ALA A 107 -9.74 -16.26 -3.10
C ALA A 107 -8.95 -16.37 -4.43
N LYS A 108 -9.34 -17.31 -5.31
CA LYS A 108 -8.78 -17.49 -6.66
C LYS A 108 -9.21 -16.40 -7.65
N GLN A 109 -10.44 -15.92 -7.50
CA GLN A 109 -11.08 -14.92 -8.36
C GLN A 109 -10.62 -13.50 -8.03
N LEU A 110 -10.23 -13.22 -6.78
CA LEU A 110 -9.63 -11.93 -6.38
C LEU A 110 -8.22 -11.71 -6.95
N LEU A 111 -7.39 -12.77 -7.04
CA LEU A 111 -6.10 -12.73 -7.73
C LEU A 111 -6.24 -12.53 -9.24
N ASP A 112 -7.27 -13.10 -9.85
CA ASP A 112 -7.61 -12.90 -11.26
C ASP A 112 -8.33 -11.56 -11.53
N GLU A 113 -9.03 -10.98 -10.55
CA GLU A 113 -9.65 -9.65 -10.63
C GLU A 113 -8.69 -8.51 -10.28
N ALA A 114 -7.74 -8.71 -9.37
CA ALA A 114 -6.60 -7.80 -9.18
C ALA A 114 -5.79 -7.68 -10.47
N ARG A 115 -5.76 -8.77 -11.25
CA ARG A 115 -5.31 -8.78 -12.65
C ARG A 115 -6.11 -7.82 -13.52
N VAL A 116 -7.42 -7.66 -13.35
CA VAL A 116 -8.28 -6.78 -14.18
C VAL A 116 -8.10 -5.29 -13.86
N ASP A 117 -7.80 -4.93 -12.62
CA ASP A 117 -7.46 -3.53 -12.27
C ASP A 117 -6.02 -3.15 -12.68
N LEU A 118 -5.09 -4.11 -12.70
CA LEU A 118 -3.70 -3.91 -13.19
C LEU A 118 -3.54 -4.12 -14.72
N ALA A 119 -4.41 -4.90 -15.37
CA ALA A 119 -4.39 -5.21 -16.81
C ALA A 119 -5.02 -4.11 -17.71
N LYS A 120 -5.39 -2.96 -17.15
CA LYS A 120 -5.64 -1.75 -17.97
C LYS A 120 -4.37 -1.15 -18.55
N LEU A 121 -3.19 -1.70 -18.24
CA LEU A 121 -1.93 -1.41 -18.92
C LEU A 121 -1.80 -2.36 -20.13
N PRO A 122 -1.72 -1.84 -21.37
CA PRO A 122 -1.62 -2.69 -22.55
C PRO A 122 -0.26 -3.42 -22.57
N ALA A 123 -0.33 -4.74 -22.61
CA ALA A 123 0.79 -5.64 -22.80
C ALA A 123 1.30 -5.56 -24.24
N TYR A 124 2.61 -5.35 -24.39
CA TYR A 124 3.35 -5.70 -25.60
C TYR A 124 4.69 -6.31 -25.18
N ASP A 125 5.05 -7.38 -25.89
CA ASP A 125 6.34 -8.07 -25.82
C ASP A 125 7.52 -7.07 -25.91
N VAL A 126 8.39 -7.10 -24.90
CA VAL A 126 9.72 -6.50 -24.97
C VAL A 126 10.73 -7.65 -25.13
N PRO A 127 11.61 -7.61 -26.15
CA PRO A 127 12.59 -8.67 -26.36
C PRO A 127 13.56 -8.76 -25.17
N GLU A 128 13.81 -10.00 -24.72
CA GLU A 128 14.75 -10.33 -23.65
C GLU A 128 16.09 -9.61 -23.85
N GLY A 129 16.35 -8.58 -23.05
CA GLY A 129 17.60 -7.85 -23.03
C GLY A 129 18.69 -8.65 -22.31
N LEU A 130 19.90 -8.60 -22.87
CA LEU A 130 21.10 -9.31 -22.42
C LEU A 130 21.25 -9.39 -20.89
N LYS A 131 21.47 -10.61 -20.38
CA LYS A 131 22.00 -10.87 -19.05
C LYS A 131 23.39 -10.24 -18.95
N PHE A 132 23.53 -9.19 -18.16
CA PHE A 132 24.83 -8.69 -17.74
C PHE A 132 25.40 -9.60 -16.65
N ASP A 133 26.71 -9.81 -16.68
CA ASP A 133 27.49 -10.65 -15.78
C ASP A 133 27.33 -10.17 -14.31
N ASP A 134 26.98 -11.08 -13.40
CA ASP A 134 26.60 -10.86 -11.98
C ASP A 134 27.76 -10.34 -11.08
N ARG A 135 28.86 -9.88 -11.67
CA ARG A 135 30.03 -9.41 -10.94
C ARG A 135 29.97 -7.89 -10.82
N LEU A 136 29.45 -7.47 -9.67
CA LEU A 136 29.46 -6.12 -9.09
C LEU A 136 28.27 -5.20 -9.45
N VAL A 137 27.03 -5.69 -9.32
CA VAL A 137 25.87 -4.80 -9.17
C VAL A 137 25.80 -4.35 -7.70
N VAL A 138 26.30 -3.16 -7.41
CA VAL A 138 26.04 -2.50 -6.11
C VAL A 138 24.58 -2.07 -6.12
N LYS A 139 23.70 -2.87 -5.49
CA LYS A 139 22.28 -2.52 -5.30
C LYS A 139 22.18 -1.21 -4.51
N GLY A 140 21.30 -0.31 -4.94
CA GLY A 140 21.12 1.00 -4.31
C GLY A 140 20.61 0.90 -2.87
N SER A 141 20.82 1.97 -2.09
CA SER A 141 20.34 2.04 -0.70
C SER A 141 18.93 2.65 -0.65
N THR A 142 17.99 1.95 -0.02
CA THR A 142 16.60 2.40 0.19
C THR A 142 16.34 2.47 1.70
N GLY A 143 16.42 3.67 2.28
CA GLY A 143 16.06 3.86 3.69
C GLY A 143 17.12 4.45 4.61
N GLU A 144 17.88 5.47 4.18
CA GLU A 144 18.67 6.21 5.17
C GLU A 144 17.75 6.94 6.16
N GLN A 145 18.13 6.96 7.45
CA GLN A 145 17.42 7.59 8.58
C GLN A 145 16.77 8.92 8.18
N LEU A 146 15.58 9.24 8.72
CA LEU A 146 14.88 10.51 8.41
C LEU A 146 15.81 11.73 8.53
N VAL A 147 16.14 12.36 7.42
CA VAL A 147 17.07 13.51 7.35
C VAL A 147 16.29 14.79 7.02
N GLN A 148 16.79 15.92 7.50
CA GLN A 148 16.39 17.22 6.94
C GLN A 148 16.88 17.35 5.49
N ILE A 149 16.18 18.13 4.68
CA ILE A 149 16.54 18.31 3.26
C ILE A 149 17.99 18.78 3.09
N GLU A 150 18.48 19.64 3.99
CA GLU A 150 19.84 20.16 3.94
C GLU A 150 20.89 19.07 4.12
N SER A 151 20.69 18.14 5.06
CA SER A 151 21.65 17.06 5.26
C SER A 151 21.53 15.95 4.22
N ALA A 152 20.34 15.77 3.61
CA ALA A 152 20.20 14.94 2.41
C ALA A 152 21.00 15.51 1.23
N LEU A 153 20.91 16.83 1.00
CA LEU A 153 21.69 17.52 -0.03
C LEU A 153 23.21 17.46 0.22
N ASP A 154 23.63 17.50 1.49
CA ASP A 154 25.04 17.33 1.85
C ASP A 154 25.55 15.93 1.51
N ARG A 155 24.72 14.91 1.71
CA ARG A 155 25.09 13.55 1.34
C ARG A 155 25.14 13.34 -0.18
N VAL A 156 24.18 13.91 -0.91
CA VAL A 156 24.23 13.95 -2.38
C VAL A 156 25.49 14.66 -2.87
N THR A 157 25.93 15.72 -2.20
CA THR A 157 27.18 16.42 -2.52
C THR A 157 28.40 15.52 -2.38
N TRP A 158 28.45 14.74 -1.29
CA TRP A 158 29.51 13.77 -1.08
C TRP A 158 29.53 12.68 -2.16
N GLU A 159 28.36 12.17 -2.55
CA GLU A 159 28.21 11.22 -3.67
C GLU A 159 28.68 11.81 -5.01
N ILE A 160 28.37 13.08 -5.28
CA ILE A 160 28.85 13.78 -6.48
C ILE A 160 30.37 13.88 -6.44
N ALA A 161 30.95 14.31 -5.32
CA ALA A 161 32.39 14.45 -5.16
C ALA A 161 33.12 13.11 -5.34
N GLN A 162 32.60 12.02 -4.77
CA GLN A 162 33.15 10.67 -4.92
C GLN A 162 33.10 10.21 -6.39
N ASN A 163 31.98 10.41 -7.08
CA ASN A 163 31.88 10.04 -8.49
C ASN A 163 32.82 10.89 -9.38
N LEU A 164 33.04 12.16 -9.00
CA LEU A 164 33.93 13.08 -9.71
C LEU A 164 35.41 12.71 -9.57
N GLN A 165 35.81 12.04 -8.48
CA GLN A 165 37.16 11.49 -8.33
C GLN A 165 37.44 10.36 -9.32
N GLU A 166 36.42 9.59 -9.71
CA GLU A 166 36.57 8.41 -10.57
C GLU A 166 36.34 8.72 -12.06
N SER A 167 35.45 9.67 -12.40
CA SER A 167 35.08 9.98 -13.78
C SER A 167 34.45 11.36 -13.90
N LYS A 168 34.39 11.91 -15.13
CA LYS A 168 33.57 13.10 -15.40
C LYS A 168 32.10 12.81 -15.08
N VAL A 169 31.39 13.79 -14.50
CA VAL A 169 30.00 13.61 -14.04
C VAL A 169 29.07 14.57 -14.77
N LEU A 170 27.87 14.09 -15.10
CA LEU A 170 26.70 14.87 -15.45
C LEU A 170 25.69 14.72 -14.32
N VAL A 171 25.42 15.81 -13.62
CA VAL A 171 24.38 15.90 -12.59
C VAL A 171 23.13 16.50 -13.21
N VAL A 172 21.99 15.87 -13.00
CA VAL A 172 20.69 16.40 -13.42
C VAL A 172 19.81 16.59 -12.21
N TRP A 173 19.41 17.82 -11.93
CA TRP A 173 18.42 18.14 -10.91
C TRP A 173 17.03 18.05 -11.53
N LEU A 174 16.28 17.01 -11.17
CA LEU A 174 14.86 16.87 -11.48
C LEU A 174 14.07 17.42 -10.30
N LEU A 175 13.42 18.56 -10.52
CA LEU A 175 12.69 19.29 -9.49
C LEU A 175 11.21 19.26 -9.79
N ASP A 176 10.44 18.88 -8.79
CA ASP A 176 9.00 18.92 -8.87
C ASP A 176 8.49 20.37 -9.01
N GLY A 177 7.58 20.54 -9.96
CA GLY A 177 6.95 21.80 -10.32
C GLY A 177 5.81 22.20 -9.40
N SER A 178 5.39 21.35 -8.47
CA SER A 178 4.26 21.56 -7.58
C SER A 178 4.37 22.86 -6.77
N GLY A 179 3.21 23.43 -6.45
CA GLY A 179 3.11 24.66 -5.66
C GLY A 179 3.55 24.47 -4.20
N SER A 180 3.42 23.26 -3.67
CA SER A 180 3.80 22.89 -2.31
C SER A 180 5.31 23.07 -2.08
N LEU A 181 6.14 22.74 -3.06
CA LEU A 181 7.60 22.79 -2.92
C LEU A 181 8.24 24.16 -3.13
N LYS A 182 7.45 25.24 -3.27
CA LYS A 182 8.02 26.58 -3.52
C LYS A 182 9.00 27.02 -2.43
N THR A 183 8.67 26.83 -1.16
CA THR A 183 9.55 27.15 -0.03
C THR A 183 10.80 26.26 0.02
N GLN A 184 10.66 24.99 -0.33
CA GLN A 184 11.76 24.03 -0.38
C GLN A 184 12.72 24.35 -1.52
N ARG A 185 12.22 24.80 -2.68
CA ARG A 185 13.05 25.19 -3.84
C ARG A 185 14.01 26.33 -3.50
N GLU A 186 13.58 27.31 -2.71
CA GLU A 186 14.45 28.40 -2.24
C GLU A 186 15.57 27.87 -1.32
N ALA A 187 15.26 26.92 -0.43
CA ALA A 187 16.25 26.26 0.42
C ALA A 187 17.24 25.42 -0.39
N VAL A 188 16.77 24.68 -1.39
CA VAL A 188 17.59 23.90 -2.33
C VAL A 188 18.53 24.82 -3.09
N ALA A 189 18.04 25.91 -3.70
CA ALA A 189 18.85 26.86 -4.45
C ALA A 189 20.00 27.43 -3.60
N LYS A 190 19.67 27.90 -2.38
CA LYS A 190 20.67 28.44 -1.44
C LYS A 190 21.72 27.40 -1.05
N ARG A 191 21.33 26.14 -0.86
CA ARG A 191 22.27 25.07 -0.50
C ARG A 191 23.16 24.69 -1.69
N LEU A 192 22.60 24.61 -2.90
CA LEU A 192 23.37 24.30 -4.10
C LEU A 192 24.48 25.32 -4.36
N ARG A 193 24.21 26.62 -4.14
CA ARG A 193 25.25 27.65 -4.23
C ARG A 193 26.46 27.33 -3.35
N ARG A 194 26.21 26.87 -2.11
CA ARG A 194 27.28 26.46 -1.19
C ARG A 194 28.00 25.22 -1.69
N ILE A 195 27.25 24.20 -2.12
CA ILE A 195 27.77 22.93 -2.62
C ILE A 195 28.71 23.14 -3.80
N TYR A 196 28.28 23.89 -4.82
CA TYR A 196 29.11 24.16 -5.99
C TYR A 196 30.30 25.07 -5.68
N GLY A 197 30.17 25.96 -4.69
CA GLY A 197 31.31 26.73 -4.16
C GLY A 197 32.36 25.82 -3.50
N GLU A 198 31.93 24.85 -2.70
CA GLU A 198 32.80 23.86 -2.06
C GLU A 198 33.44 22.92 -3.09
N LEU A 199 32.68 22.43 -4.07
CA LEU A 199 33.18 21.59 -5.17
C LEU A 199 34.21 22.34 -6.03
N GLY A 200 33.96 23.62 -6.36
CA GLY A 200 34.92 24.47 -7.08
C GLY A 200 36.20 24.73 -6.28
N ALA A 201 36.12 24.85 -4.96
CA ALA A 201 37.30 24.94 -4.09
C ALA A 201 38.11 23.62 -4.06
N LEU A 202 37.42 22.47 -4.12
CA LEU A 202 38.04 21.15 -4.16
C LEU A 202 38.76 20.87 -5.49
N GLU A 203 38.24 21.35 -6.63
CA GLU A 203 38.94 21.28 -7.93
C GLU A 203 40.26 22.08 -7.95
N ASN A 204 40.32 23.15 -7.13
CA ASN A 204 41.54 23.93 -6.96
C ASN A 204 42.58 23.24 -6.07
N THR A 205 42.18 22.19 -5.35
CA THR A 205 43.02 21.37 -4.45
C THR A 205 43.49 20.09 -5.18
N THR A 206 44.61 19.47 -4.79
CA THR A 206 45.14 18.23 -5.43
C THR A 206 44.29 16.97 -5.21
N THR A 207 43.12 17.08 -4.57
CA THR A 207 42.31 15.93 -4.12
C THR A 207 41.36 15.39 -5.19
N ILE A 208 41.01 16.20 -6.20
CA ILE A 208 40.16 15.78 -7.34
C ILE A 208 41.01 15.85 -8.62
N PRO A 209 41.01 14.82 -9.48
CA PRO A 209 41.70 14.90 -10.76
C PRO A 209 41.20 16.09 -11.58
N ARG A 210 42.12 16.92 -12.08
CA ARG A 210 41.77 18.08 -12.92
C ARG A 210 41.28 17.62 -14.29
N HIS A 211 40.00 17.34 -14.38
CA HIS A 211 39.30 17.12 -15.64
C HIS A 211 38.80 18.46 -16.19
N GLU A 212 39.12 18.78 -17.44
CA GLU A 212 38.49 19.92 -18.11
C GLU A 212 36.97 19.69 -18.18
N LYS A 213 36.22 20.60 -17.56
CA LYS A 213 34.77 20.50 -17.32
C LYS A 213 34.40 19.18 -16.64
N GLY A 214 35.04 18.86 -15.52
CA GLY A 214 34.81 17.63 -14.77
C GLY A 214 33.33 17.41 -14.43
N LEU A 215 32.67 18.47 -13.97
CA LEU A 215 31.26 18.47 -13.59
C LEU A 215 30.42 19.29 -14.58
N LEU A 216 29.36 18.69 -15.12
CA LEU A 216 28.27 19.41 -15.79
C LEU A 216 26.99 19.24 -14.99
N SER A 217 26.17 20.27 -14.95
CA SER A 217 24.89 20.25 -14.25
C SER A 217 23.76 20.72 -15.16
N GLY A 218 22.61 20.07 -15.09
CA GLY A 218 21.38 20.48 -15.77
C GLY A 218 20.20 20.56 -14.79
N VAL A 219 19.20 21.36 -15.13
CA VAL A 219 17.99 21.55 -14.31
C VAL A 219 16.76 21.23 -15.16
N VAL A 220 15.93 20.35 -14.65
CA VAL A 220 14.71 19.87 -15.29
C VAL A 220 13.58 19.98 -14.29
N MET A 221 12.45 20.50 -14.73
CA MET A 221 11.23 20.52 -13.94
C MET A 221 10.25 19.49 -14.48
N PHE A 222 9.56 18.78 -13.58
CA PHE A 222 8.51 17.83 -13.94
C PHE A 222 7.20 18.18 -13.24
N GLY A 223 6.12 17.61 -13.78
CA GLY A 223 4.72 17.84 -13.42
C GLY A 223 3.88 17.10 -14.46
N GLU A 224 2.84 17.74 -15.02
CA GLU A 224 2.13 17.17 -16.17
C GLU A 224 3.08 16.98 -17.36
N LYS A 225 4.04 17.91 -17.53
CA LYS A 225 5.04 17.89 -18.61
C LYS A 225 6.44 18.08 -18.05
N THR A 226 7.42 17.48 -18.72
CA THR A 226 8.84 17.70 -18.44
C THR A 226 9.34 18.95 -19.16
N ASN A 227 9.92 19.88 -18.41
CA ASN A 227 10.49 21.13 -18.91
C ASN A 227 12.00 21.16 -18.67
N PHE A 228 12.78 21.27 -19.74
CA PHE A 228 14.24 21.40 -19.67
C PHE A 228 14.62 22.87 -19.46
N ILE A 229 14.85 23.24 -18.20
CA ILE A 229 15.06 24.63 -17.79
C ILE A 229 16.49 25.07 -18.11
N VAL A 230 17.46 24.27 -17.69
CA VAL A 230 18.89 24.53 -17.94
C VAL A 230 19.50 23.29 -18.58
N LYS A 231 20.04 23.47 -19.79
CA LYS A 231 20.82 22.43 -20.47
C LYS A 231 22.15 22.22 -19.73
N PRO A 232 22.78 21.03 -19.83
CA PRO A 232 24.02 20.73 -19.11
C PRO A 232 25.11 21.78 -19.34
N THR A 233 25.53 22.44 -18.28
CA THR A 233 26.51 23.54 -18.28
C THR A 233 27.49 23.40 -17.10
N ASP A 234 28.66 24.00 -17.23
CA ASP A 234 29.66 24.17 -16.17
C ASP A 234 29.49 25.51 -15.41
N LYS A 235 28.53 26.35 -15.82
CA LYS A 235 28.24 27.64 -15.20
C LYS A 235 27.22 27.50 -14.08
N PHE A 236 27.68 27.61 -12.84
CA PHE A 236 26.82 27.44 -11.66
C PHE A 236 25.76 28.55 -11.50
N ASP A 237 26.08 29.78 -11.92
CA ASP A 237 25.12 30.90 -11.87
C ASP A 237 23.86 30.63 -12.73
N ASP A 238 24.03 29.95 -13.87
CA ASP A 238 22.92 29.56 -14.74
C ASP A 238 22.01 28.51 -14.07
N ILE A 239 22.60 27.62 -13.26
CA ILE A 239 21.89 26.57 -12.51
C ILE A 239 21.11 27.18 -11.35
N GLU A 240 21.72 28.05 -10.55
CA GLU A 240 21.06 28.77 -9.46
C GLU A 240 19.87 29.57 -10.00
N ALA A 241 20.10 30.38 -11.05
CA ALA A 241 19.04 31.17 -11.67
C ALA A 241 17.93 30.30 -12.29
N GLY A 242 18.27 29.12 -12.80
CA GLY A 242 17.30 28.16 -13.33
C GLY A 242 16.36 27.61 -12.26
N ILE A 243 16.88 27.34 -11.05
CA ILE A 243 16.10 26.81 -9.92
C ILE A 243 15.21 27.90 -9.31
N GLU A 244 15.73 29.12 -9.16
CA GLU A 244 14.94 30.25 -8.65
C GLU A 244 13.77 30.63 -9.56
N LYS A 245 13.93 30.48 -10.88
CA LYS A 245 12.93 30.87 -11.89
C LYS A 245 12.04 29.72 -12.35
N LEU A 246 11.95 28.64 -11.57
CA LEU A 246 11.12 27.51 -11.93
C LEU A 246 9.63 27.89 -12.02
N PRO A 247 8.95 27.56 -13.14
CA PRO A 247 7.51 27.72 -13.20
C PRO A 247 6.84 26.85 -12.13
N THR A 248 5.63 27.23 -11.72
CA THR A 248 4.79 26.39 -10.87
C THR A 248 3.79 25.67 -11.76
N ASP A 249 3.73 24.34 -11.65
CA ASP A 249 2.68 23.55 -12.25
C ASP A 249 1.45 23.54 -11.34
N SER A 250 0.28 23.83 -11.92
CA SER A 250 -1.01 23.84 -11.23
C SER A 250 -1.88 22.63 -11.56
N SER A 251 -1.36 21.68 -12.33
CA SER A 251 -2.10 20.49 -12.78
C SER A 251 -2.44 19.53 -11.63
N GLY A 252 -1.53 19.41 -10.65
CA GLY A 252 -1.55 18.36 -9.63
C GLY A 252 -1.32 16.97 -10.21
N ILE A 253 -0.53 16.87 -11.29
CA ILE A 253 -0.10 15.61 -11.90
C ILE A 253 1.41 15.58 -11.86
N GLU A 254 1.99 14.49 -11.38
CA GLU A 254 3.43 14.33 -11.24
C GLU A 254 3.99 13.15 -12.05
N ASN A 255 4.44 13.42 -13.27
CA ASN A 255 5.00 12.40 -14.15
C ASN A 255 6.53 12.22 -13.96
N VAL A 256 6.94 11.76 -12.78
CA VAL A 256 8.34 11.60 -12.37
C VAL A 256 9.10 10.62 -13.29
N PHE A 257 8.53 9.44 -13.56
CA PHE A 257 9.25 8.40 -14.31
C PHE A 257 9.38 8.74 -15.80
N THR A 258 8.37 9.39 -16.34
CA THR A 258 8.38 9.95 -17.70
C THR A 258 9.47 11.00 -17.83
N ALA A 259 9.62 11.89 -16.84
CA ALA A 259 10.69 12.88 -16.82
C ALA A 259 12.08 12.22 -16.80
N VAL A 260 12.30 11.23 -15.93
CA VAL A 260 13.54 10.44 -15.88
C VAL A 260 13.87 9.84 -17.25
N LYS A 261 12.89 9.18 -17.88
CA LYS A 261 13.06 8.60 -19.22
C LYS A 261 13.44 9.65 -20.27
N GLN A 262 12.77 10.80 -20.28
CA GLN A 262 13.01 11.86 -21.25
C GLN A 262 14.39 12.49 -21.07
N VAL A 263 14.82 12.71 -19.82
CA VAL A 263 16.16 13.24 -19.49
C VAL A 263 17.25 12.30 -19.97
N VAL A 264 17.17 11.01 -19.64
CA VAL A 264 18.21 10.05 -20.04
C VAL A 264 18.25 9.91 -21.56
N ASN A 265 17.10 9.91 -22.25
CA ASN A 265 17.08 9.92 -23.72
C ASN A 265 17.79 11.16 -24.28
N ALA A 266 17.42 12.35 -23.80
CA ALA A 266 17.93 13.61 -24.31
C ALA A 266 19.44 13.78 -24.09
N TRP A 267 19.96 13.28 -22.96
CA TRP A 267 21.35 13.50 -22.54
C TRP A 267 22.20 12.23 -22.49
N SER A 268 21.74 11.13 -23.10
CA SER A 268 22.49 9.88 -23.26
C SER A 268 23.83 10.07 -23.97
N ASN A 269 23.93 11.02 -24.91
CA ASN A 269 25.18 11.30 -25.64
C ASN A 269 26.33 11.73 -24.71
N TYR A 270 26.06 12.34 -23.56
CA TYR A 270 27.10 12.66 -22.58
C TYR A 270 27.74 11.39 -21.99
N ARG A 271 26.99 10.30 -21.90
CA ARG A 271 27.53 8.99 -21.49
C ARG A 271 28.30 8.33 -22.62
N THR A 272 27.75 8.29 -23.83
CA THR A 272 28.33 7.52 -24.93
C THR A 272 29.52 8.21 -25.59
N GLU A 273 29.48 9.53 -25.76
CA GLU A 273 30.52 10.30 -26.45
C GLU A 273 31.54 10.92 -25.49
N GLN A 274 31.08 11.39 -24.32
CA GLN A 274 31.96 12.07 -23.34
C GLN A 274 32.32 11.19 -22.14
N HIS A 275 31.86 9.94 -22.12
CA HIS A 275 32.10 8.98 -21.05
C HIS A 275 31.74 9.46 -19.64
N ARG A 276 30.78 10.39 -19.53
CA ARG A 276 30.35 10.93 -18.23
C ARG A 276 29.47 9.92 -17.49
N ARG A 277 29.57 9.88 -16.17
CA ARG A 277 28.56 9.22 -15.31
C ARG A 277 27.35 10.12 -15.18
N ILE A 278 26.15 9.58 -15.34
CA ILE A 278 24.90 10.32 -15.22
C ILE A 278 24.33 10.10 -13.82
N MET A 279 24.14 11.18 -13.07
CA MET A 279 23.47 11.19 -11.77
C MET A 279 22.18 11.98 -11.89
N LEU A 280 21.04 11.33 -11.64
CA LEU A 280 19.71 11.93 -11.69
C LEU A 280 19.26 12.18 -10.26
N ILE A 281 19.14 13.44 -9.83
CA ILE A 281 18.74 13.80 -8.47
C ILE A 281 17.32 14.35 -8.52
N THR A 282 16.38 13.58 -8.00
CA THR A 282 14.94 13.91 -8.01
C THR A 282 14.54 14.43 -6.64
N ILE A 283 13.84 15.57 -6.60
CA ILE A 283 13.28 16.15 -5.39
C ILE A 283 11.77 16.29 -5.58
N THR A 284 10.99 15.63 -4.72
CA THR A 284 9.51 15.59 -4.75
C THR A 284 8.95 15.42 -3.34
N ASP A 285 7.74 15.91 -3.08
CA ASP A 285 6.97 15.64 -1.86
C ASP A 285 5.91 14.54 -2.01
N GLU A 286 5.85 13.87 -3.18
CA GLU A 286 4.91 12.80 -3.49
C GLU A 286 5.60 11.56 -4.11
N ALA A 287 4.82 10.54 -4.47
CA ALA A 287 5.33 9.32 -5.09
C ALA A 287 5.34 9.34 -6.63
N GLY A 288 4.70 10.34 -7.25
CA GLY A 288 4.43 10.41 -8.67
C GLY A 288 3.19 9.61 -9.11
N ASP A 289 2.52 10.09 -10.16
CA ASP A 289 1.28 9.53 -10.70
C ASP A 289 1.50 8.48 -11.79
N ASP A 290 2.68 8.47 -12.42
CA ASP A 290 2.97 7.68 -13.62
C ASP A 290 3.60 6.31 -13.33
N PHE A 291 3.25 5.71 -12.19
CA PHE A 291 3.64 4.34 -11.87
C PHE A 291 3.07 3.33 -12.88
N GLY A 292 3.84 2.27 -13.16
CA GLY A 292 3.51 1.24 -14.16
C GLY A 292 4.53 1.22 -15.29
N LYS A 293 4.07 1.29 -16.55
CA LYS A 293 4.97 1.25 -17.72
C LYS A 293 6.04 2.37 -17.73
N PRO A 294 5.72 3.63 -17.43
CA PRO A 294 6.74 4.69 -17.40
C PRO A 294 7.86 4.40 -16.38
N HIS A 295 7.50 3.87 -15.21
CA HIS A 295 8.47 3.42 -14.19
C HIS A 295 9.41 2.33 -14.72
N LEU A 296 8.90 1.29 -15.39
CA LEU A 296 9.72 0.23 -15.97
C LEU A 296 10.63 0.75 -17.09
N ASP A 297 10.10 1.59 -17.97
CA ASP A 297 10.86 2.22 -19.05
C ASP A 297 11.99 3.10 -18.49
N ALA A 298 11.73 3.83 -17.40
CA ALA A 298 12.71 4.67 -16.71
C ALA A 298 13.86 3.85 -16.12
N ILE A 299 13.56 2.71 -15.48
CA ILE A 299 14.58 1.80 -14.97
C ILE A 299 15.41 1.22 -16.13
N ALA A 300 14.74 0.70 -17.16
CA ALA A 300 15.40 0.06 -18.29
C ALA A 300 16.37 1.01 -19.02
N ILE A 301 15.97 2.27 -19.22
CA ILE A 301 16.83 3.26 -19.86
C ILE A 301 17.99 3.70 -18.95
N CYS A 302 17.75 3.84 -17.65
CA CYS A 302 18.81 4.15 -16.69
C CYS A 302 19.87 3.05 -16.68
N ASN A 303 19.45 1.78 -16.62
CA ASN A 303 20.34 0.63 -16.66
C ASN A 303 21.12 0.56 -17.98
N ARG A 304 20.48 0.82 -19.12
CA ARG A 304 21.13 0.84 -20.45
C ARG A 304 22.29 1.83 -20.53
N TYR A 305 22.15 3.02 -19.94
CA TYR A 305 23.18 4.06 -20.00
C TYR A 305 24.03 4.14 -18.72
N GLY A 306 23.78 3.29 -17.72
CA GLY A 306 24.44 3.39 -16.41
C GLY A 306 24.16 4.72 -15.70
N ALA A 307 22.96 5.27 -15.87
CA ALA A 307 22.50 6.43 -15.13
C ALA A 307 22.00 5.99 -13.74
N LYS A 308 22.43 6.68 -12.69
CA LYS A 308 22.05 6.38 -11.30
C LYS A 308 21.00 7.37 -10.81
N ALA A 309 19.90 6.87 -10.25
CA ALA A 309 18.87 7.72 -9.68
C ALA A 309 19.07 7.91 -8.17
N TYR A 310 19.04 9.16 -7.74
CA TYR A 310 19.02 9.60 -6.35
C TYR A 310 17.71 10.34 -6.12
N VAL A 311 16.99 10.01 -5.07
CA VAL A 311 15.69 10.63 -4.78
C VAL A 311 15.69 11.18 -3.37
N ILE A 312 15.25 12.43 -3.22
CA ILE A 312 14.99 13.05 -1.93
C ILE A 312 13.47 13.27 -1.85
N GLY A 313 12.81 12.56 -0.94
CA GLY A 313 11.35 12.57 -0.90
C GLY A 313 10.76 12.08 0.42
N PRO A 314 9.42 11.91 0.47
CA PRO A 314 8.70 11.59 1.70
C PRO A 314 8.88 10.12 2.13
N THR A 315 8.38 9.81 3.32
CA THR A 315 8.19 8.42 3.75
C THR A 315 6.80 7.92 3.34
N ALA A 316 6.70 6.67 2.90
CA ALA A 316 5.42 6.06 2.57
C ALA A 316 4.58 5.78 3.83
N PRO A 317 3.26 6.01 3.82
CA PRO A 317 2.37 5.65 4.91
C PRO A 317 2.21 4.12 5.01
N PHE A 318 2.21 3.59 6.21
CA PHE A 318 2.12 2.17 6.47
C PHE A 318 0.75 1.59 6.07
N GLY A 319 0.73 0.63 5.15
CA GLY A 319 -0.46 -0.07 4.69
C GLY A 319 -1.41 0.79 3.87
N LYS A 320 -0.99 1.98 3.44
CA LYS A 320 -1.83 2.95 2.74
C LYS A 320 -1.04 3.57 1.59
N ARG A 321 -1.77 4.32 0.75
CA ARG A 321 -1.18 5.06 -0.38
C ARG A 321 -1.29 6.57 -0.18
N ARG A 322 -2.44 7.05 0.29
CA ARG A 322 -2.72 8.48 0.43
C ARG A 322 -2.53 8.97 1.86
N GLY A 323 -1.92 10.15 1.98
CA GLY A 323 -1.95 11.01 3.17
C GLY A 323 -3.01 12.09 3.04
N PHE A 324 -3.15 12.95 4.06
CA PHE A 324 -4.00 14.13 3.99
C PHE A 324 -3.32 15.33 4.61
N VAL A 325 -3.51 16.50 3.99
CA VAL A 325 -2.83 17.76 4.25
C VAL A 325 -3.86 18.82 4.69
N PRO A 326 -3.75 19.42 5.89
CA PRO A 326 -4.71 20.42 6.36
C PRO A 326 -4.54 21.76 5.63
N TYR A 327 -5.29 21.99 4.56
CA TYR A 327 -5.33 23.25 3.84
C TYR A 327 -6.32 24.25 4.46
N VAL A 328 -5.85 25.41 4.88
CA VAL A 328 -6.73 26.51 5.31
C VAL A 328 -7.15 27.30 4.08
N ALA A 329 -8.42 27.19 3.69
CA ALA A 329 -8.96 27.91 2.53
C ALA A 329 -9.00 29.43 2.82
N PRO A 330 -8.34 30.28 2.02
CA PRO A 330 -8.36 31.72 2.22
C PRO A 330 -9.76 32.34 2.13
N GLU A 331 -10.69 31.69 1.41
CA GLU A 331 -12.04 32.19 1.16
C GLU A 331 -12.95 32.12 2.39
N ASP A 332 -12.78 31.10 3.24
CA ASP A 332 -13.65 30.87 4.40
C ASP A 332 -12.92 30.64 5.74
N GLY A 333 -11.59 30.59 5.71
CA GLY A 333 -10.73 30.39 6.88
C GLY A 333 -10.85 28.99 7.50
N LYS A 334 -11.53 28.03 6.86
CA LYS A 334 -11.66 26.66 7.37
C LYS A 334 -10.52 25.78 6.89
N THR A 335 -10.19 24.81 7.73
CA THR A 335 -9.21 23.76 7.40
C THR A 335 -9.91 22.59 6.69
N TYR A 336 -9.45 22.30 5.48
CA TYR A 336 -9.82 21.17 4.65
C TYR A 336 -8.69 20.15 4.62
N GLN A 337 -9.01 18.86 4.55
CA GLN A 337 -8.00 17.80 4.42
C GLN A 337 -7.83 17.44 2.94
N LEU A 338 -6.75 17.88 2.33
CA LEU A 338 -6.43 17.59 0.93
C LEU A 338 -5.69 16.26 0.83
N PRO A 339 -6.16 15.30 0.02
CA PRO A 339 -5.44 14.05 -0.16
C PRO A 339 -4.12 14.31 -0.91
N ILE A 340 -3.05 13.64 -0.49
CA ILE A 340 -1.74 13.64 -1.13
C ILE A 340 -1.33 12.20 -1.45
N ASP A 341 -0.70 11.93 -2.60
CA ASP A 341 -0.25 10.58 -2.95
C ASP A 341 1.20 10.35 -2.51
N LEU A 342 1.35 9.85 -1.29
CA LEU A 342 2.66 9.48 -0.73
C LEU A 342 3.14 8.12 -1.23
N GLY A 343 2.36 7.43 -2.06
CA GLY A 343 2.64 6.09 -2.57
C GLY A 343 2.61 5.00 -1.48
N PRO A 344 2.39 3.74 -1.86
CA PRO A 344 2.49 2.64 -0.92
C PRO A 344 3.96 2.30 -0.63
N GLU A 345 4.21 1.71 0.54
CA GLU A 345 5.54 1.20 0.91
C GLU A 345 5.91 -0.09 0.17
N ALA A 346 4.94 -0.76 -0.46
CA ALA A 346 5.11 -2.01 -1.18
C ALA A 346 4.35 -2.00 -2.52
N ALA A 347 4.66 -2.94 -3.40
CA ALA A 347 4.03 -3.06 -4.72
C ALA A 347 2.49 -3.18 -4.62
N MET A 348 2.02 -3.85 -3.58
CA MET A 348 0.61 -4.04 -3.27
C MET A 348 0.36 -3.82 -1.79
N ALA A 349 -0.87 -3.47 -1.43
CA ALA A 349 -1.20 -3.29 -0.02
C ALA A 349 -1.17 -4.62 0.72
N GLU A 350 -0.41 -4.66 1.80
CA GLU A 350 -0.20 -5.85 2.62
C GLU A 350 -0.93 -5.79 3.96
N ASN A 351 -1.56 -4.65 4.32
CA ASN A 351 -2.21 -4.48 5.61
C ASN A 351 -3.73 -4.31 5.46
N VAL A 352 -4.48 -4.91 6.38
CA VAL A 352 -5.93 -4.69 6.45
C VAL A 352 -6.26 -3.32 7.03
N ASN A 353 -7.16 -2.60 6.37
CA ASN A 353 -7.62 -1.29 6.84
C ASN A 353 -8.74 -1.45 7.89
N LEU A 354 -8.33 -1.64 9.14
CA LEU A 354 -9.25 -1.78 10.28
C LEU A 354 -9.09 -0.61 11.27
N PRO A 355 -10.21 -0.05 11.76
CA PRO A 355 -10.20 0.93 12.84
C PRO A 355 -9.98 0.26 14.22
N PHE A 356 -9.50 1.02 15.19
CA PHE A 356 -9.47 0.62 16.59
C PHE A 356 -10.76 1.05 17.31
N TRP A 357 -11.29 0.17 18.16
CA TRP A 357 -12.56 0.39 18.85
C TRP A 357 -12.52 1.44 19.96
N PHE A 358 -11.47 1.42 20.77
CA PHE A 358 -11.40 2.23 21.98
C PHE A 358 -10.56 3.48 21.79
N ASN A 359 -10.70 4.44 22.71
CA ASN A 359 -9.96 5.68 22.70
C ASN A 359 -8.45 5.47 22.54
N GLY A 360 -7.81 6.40 21.81
CA GLY A 360 -6.39 6.37 21.51
C GLY A 360 -6.11 6.67 20.03
N PRO A 361 -4.84 6.71 19.63
CA PRO A 361 -4.47 6.97 18.24
C PRO A 361 -5.02 5.88 17.31
N GLN A 362 -5.57 6.30 16.18
CA GLN A 362 -5.99 5.40 15.09
C GLN A 362 -4.84 5.05 14.14
N TYR A 363 -3.70 5.76 14.25
CA TYR A 363 -2.53 5.57 13.41
C TYR A 363 -2.84 5.65 11.91
N GLU A 364 -3.78 6.53 11.54
CA GLU A 364 -4.22 6.64 10.14
C GLU A 364 -3.11 7.04 9.17
N TYR A 365 -2.05 7.70 9.67
CA TYR A 365 -0.87 8.12 8.92
C TYR A 365 0.40 7.64 9.61
N LEU A 366 0.44 6.39 10.07
CA LEU A 366 1.66 5.82 10.60
C LEU A 366 2.73 5.75 9.50
N SER A 367 3.97 6.10 9.84
CA SER A 367 5.11 5.88 8.96
C SER A 367 5.32 4.39 8.71
N SER A 368 5.64 4.02 7.47
CA SER A 368 6.18 2.69 7.19
C SER A 368 7.67 2.60 7.53
N GLY A 369 8.36 3.74 7.60
CA GLY A 369 9.81 3.84 7.62
C GLY A 369 10.49 3.53 6.28
N PHE A 370 9.71 3.26 5.22
CA PHE A 370 10.21 3.00 3.87
C PHE A 370 9.83 4.13 2.91
N ALA A 371 10.60 4.24 1.84
CA ALA A 371 10.30 5.12 0.73
C ALA A 371 9.10 4.58 -0.09
N PRO A 372 8.43 5.43 -0.88
CA PRO A 372 7.40 5.00 -1.81
C PRO A 372 7.96 3.95 -2.77
N TYR A 373 7.27 2.81 -2.92
CA TYR A 373 7.80 1.61 -3.56
C TYR A 373 8.40 1.88 -4.95
N ALA A 374 7.71 2.67 -5.77
CA ALA A 374 8.13 2.97 -7.13
C ALA A 374 9.45 3.75 -7.19
N LEU A 375 9.58 4.79 -6.36
CA LEU A 375 10.80 5.58 -6.28
C LEU A 375 11.94 4.79 -5.65
N ALA A 376 11.66 4.03 -4.59
CA ALA A 376 12.61 3.14 -3.94
C ALA A 376 13.16 2.09 -4.92
N ARG A 377 12.29 1.50 -5.74
CA ARG A 377 12.65 0.53 -6.76
C ARG A 377 13.52 1.14 -7.86
N LEU A 378 13.15 2.32 -8.37
CA LEU A 378 13.98 3.07 -9.34
C LEU A 378 15.41 3.26 -8.82
N VAL A 379 15.55 3.71 -7.58
CA VAL A 379 16.86 3.92 -6.94
C VAL A 379 17.61 2.61 -6.74
N SER A 380 16.94 1.59 -6.21
CA SER A 380 17.52 0.27 -5.91
C SER A 380 18.07 -0.39 -7.17
N GLU A 381 17.30 -0.38 -8.26
CA GLU A 381 17.69 -1.02 -9.52
C GLU A 381 18.77 -0.24 -10.29
N THR A 382 18.83 1.08 -10.13
CA THR A 382 19.85 1.92 -10.80
C THR A 382 21.13 2.11 -9.97
N GLY A 383 21.18 1.58 -8.75
CA GLY A 383 22.38 1.64 -7.89
C GLY A 383 22.64 3.02 -7.28
N GLY A 384 21.59 3.80 -7.01
CA GLY A 384 21.68 5.09 -6.32
C GLY A 384 21.19 5.06 -4.87
N VAL A 385 20.74 6.19 -4.33
CA VAL A 385 20.28 6.31 -2.93
C VAL A 385 18.95 7.07 -2.79
N TYR A 386 18.06 6.59 -1.92
CA TYR A 386 16.83 7.28 -1.52
C TYR A 386 17.04 7.92 -0.15
N PHE A 387 16.87 9.23 -0.08
CA PHE A 387 16.96 10.02 1.13
C PHE A 387 15.56 10.30 1.67
N LEU A 388 15.22 9.66 2.79
CA LEU A 388 13.95 9.90 3.47
C LEU A 388 13.98 11.28 4.13
N THR A 389 13.00 12.10 3.79
CA THR A 389 12.86 13.44 4.36
C THR A 389 11.45 13.68 4.87
N ASN A 390 11.32 14.59 5.82
CA ASN A 390 10.04 15.08 6.31
C ASN A 390 9.51 16.26 5.49
N MET A 391 9.75 16.26 4.16
CA MET A 391 9.43 17.38 3.27
C MET A 391 7.96 17.74 3.16
N THR A 392 7.05 16.98 3.78
CA THR A 392 5.63 17.34 3.82
C THR A 392 5.47 18.71 4.49
N THR A 393 5.08 19.67 3.65
CA THR A 393 5.01 21.12 3.88
C THR A 393 4.24 21.59 5.10
N MET A 394 3.55 20.71 5.84
CA MET A 394 2.77 21.12 7.00
C MET A 394 3.18 20.38 8.26
N ALA A 395 3.48 21.17 9.29
CA ALA A 395 3.67 20.73 10.66
C ALA A 395 2.47 19.86 11.08
N GLY A 396 2.68 18.54 11.15
CA GLY A 396 1.65 17.54 11.45
C GLY A 396 1.55 16.38 10.45
N LEU A 397 2.31 16.43 9.34
CA LEU A 397 2.14 15.54 8.18
C LEU A 397 3.25 14.53 7.90
N ALA A 398 4.34 14.54 8.67
CA ALA A 398 5.24 13.41 8.62
C ALA A 398 4.47 12.19 9.09
N PRO A 399 4.49 11.07 8.36
CA PRO A 399 3.95 9.83 8.87
C PRO A 399 4.48 9.61 10.29
N ILE A 400 3.58 9.33 11.23
CA ILE A 400 3.92 9.30 12.66
C ILE A 400 4.83 8.11 12.91
N GLY A 401 5.97 8.35 13.55
CA GLY A 401 6.94 7.32 13.89
C GLY A 401 8.25 7.46 13.10
N SER A 402 9.36 7.57 13.84
CA SER A 402 10.70 7.34 13.30
C SER A 402 11.14 5.97 13.78
N PHE A 403 11.73 5.21 12.88
CA PHE A 403 12.16 3.84 13.14
C PHE A 403 13.65 3.70 12.90
N ASP A 404 14.24 2.69 13.54
CA ASP A 404 15.63 2.32 13.30
C ASP A 404 15.74 1.59 11.96
N ASP A 405 16.58 2.10 11.06
CA ASP A 405 16.81 1.51 9.73
C ASP A 405 17.37 0.08 9.84
N ALA A 406 18.25 -0.17 10.82
CA ALA A 406 18.81 -1.50 11.02
C ALA A 406 17.72 -2.54 11.37
N ALA A 407 16.72 -2.13 12.16
CA ALA A 407 15.57 -2.97 12.49
C ALA A 407 14.62 -3.17 11.29
N LEU A 408 14.44 -2.13 10.46
CA LEU A 408 13.55 -2.18 9.29
C LEU A 408 14.14 -2.90 8.08
N ARG A 409 15.46 -3.02 7.97
CA ARG A 409 16.12 -3.62 6.80
C ARG A 409 15.59 -5.01 6.43
N THR A 410 15.27 -5.86 7.41
CA THR A 410 14.70 -7.20 7.18
C THR A 410 13.24 -7.16 6.73
N PHE A 411 12.57 -6.03 6.92
CA PHE A 411 11.19 -5.75 6.52
C PHE A 411 11.09 -5.00 5.20
N ALA A 412 12.21 -4.73 4.52
CA ALA A 412 12.20 -4.08 3.23
C ALA A 412 11.32 -4.86 2.22
N PRO A 413 10.49 -4.17 1.43
CA PRO A 413 9.75 -4.81 0.35
C PRO A 413 10.73 -5.35 -0.70
N ASP A 414 10.27 -6.31 -1.47
CA ASP A 414 11.08 -6.86 -2.56
C ASP A 414 10.97 -5.97 -3.81
N TYR A 415 12.08 -5.32 -4.14
CA TYR A 415 12.22 -4.45 -5.31
C TYR A 415 12.66 -5.19 -6.58
N SER A 416 12.92 -6.49 -6.52
CA SER A 416 13.52 -7.24 -7.63
C SER A 416 12.53 -7.67 -8.72
N PHE A 417 11.22 -7.53 -8.46
CA PHE A 417 10.19 -7.99 -9.38
C PHE A 417 10.13 -7.11 -10.63
N GLY A 418 10.74 -7.57 -11.73
CA GLY A 418 10.73 -6.91 -13.04
C GLY A 418 9.33 -6.49 -13.47
N GLU A 419 8.41 -7.45 -13.54
CA GLU A 419 7.00 -7.23 -13.91
C GLU A 419 6.03 -7.67 -12.81
N ILE A 420 4.79 -7.16 -12.88
CA ILE A 420 3.70 -7.52 -11.95
C ILE A 420 3.40 -9.03 -11.98
N ASP A 421 3.53 -9.66 -13.16
CA ASP A 421 3.26 -11.09 -13.29
C ASP A 421 4.28 -11.95 -12.54
N ASP A 422 5.53 -11.49 -12.42
CA ASP A 422 6.55 -12.21 -11.64
C ASP A 422 6.29 -12.12 -10.14
N PHE A 423 5.85 -10.95 -9.66
CA PHE A 423 5.34 -10.79 -8.30
C PHE A 423 4.15 -11.74 -8.04
N ALA A 424 3.19 -11.80 -8.96
CA ALA A 424 2.02 -12.68 -8.82
C ALA A 424 2.42 -14.17 -8.81
N LYS A 425 3.38 -14.59 -9.64
CA LYS A 425 3.91 -15.96 -9.64
C LYS A 425 4.59 -16.29 -8.31
N ASP A 426 5.35 -15.36 -7.75
CA ASP A 426 6.02 -15.53 -6.46
C ASP A 426 5.00 -15.66 -5.32
N VAL A 427 4.03 -14.73 -5.23
CA VAL A 427 2.96 -14.77 -4.23
C VAL A 427 2.23 -16.11 -4.23
N ARG A 428 1.93 -16.68 -5.41
CA ARG A 428 1.22 -17.97 -5.53
C ARG A 428 2.00 -19.15 -4.95
N LYS A 429 3.33 -19.06 -4.83
CA LYS A 429 4.15 -20.11 -4.20
C LYS A 429 4.02 -20.11 -2.68
N HIS A 430 3.58 -18.99 -2.10
CA HIS A 430 3.56 -18.77 -0.66
C HIS A 430 2.12 -18.55 -0.15
N PRO A 431 1.51 -19.57 0.49
CA PRO A 431 0.12 -19.50 0.94
C PRO A 431 -0.18 -18.29 1.85
N LEU A 432 0.75 -17.91 2.73
CA LEU A 432 0.57 -16.77 3.63
C LEU A 432 0.47 -15.44 2.87
N ARG A 433 1.29 -15.24 1.83
CA ARG A 433 1.26 -14.02 1.01
C ARG A 433 -0.08 -13.87 0.31
N VAL A 434 -0.63 -14.97 -0.21
CA VAL A 434 -1.98 -15.01 -0.81
C VAL A 434 -3.05 -14.58 0.20
N CYS A 435 -3.02 -15.13 1.42
CA CYS A 435 -4.00 -14.78 2.47
C CYS A 435 -3.94 -13.29 2.82
N VAL A 436 -2.72 -12.78 3.03
CA VAL A 436 -2.44 -11.37 3.36
C VAL A 436 -2.99 -10.43 2.29
N LEU A 437 -2.63 -10.66 1.03
CA LEU A 437 -3.02 -9.80 -0.07
C LEU A 437 -4.53 -9.83 -0.32
N ASN A 438 -5.16 -11.01 -0.28
CA ASN A 438 -6.60 -11.14 -0.44
C ASN A 438 -7.35 -10.37 0.65
N ALA A 439 -6.97 -10.54 1.92
CA ALA A 439 -7.58 -9.83 3.02
C ALA A 439 -7.38 -8.30 2.93
N ALA A 440 -6.17 -7.86 2.59
CA ALA A 440 -5.86 -6.44 2.41
C ALA A 440 -6.69 -5.82 1.28
N GLN A 441 -6.76 -6.46 0.11
CA GLN A 441 -7.58 -6.02 -1.02
C GLN A 441 -9.07 -5.95 -0.66
N MET A 442 -9.59 -6.98 0.01
CA MET A 442 -10.98 -6.98 0.47
C MET A 442 -11.26 -5.81 1.43
N SER A 443 -10.32 -5.49 2.33
CA SER A 443 -10.46 -4.36 3.27
C SER A 443 -10.45 -2.98 2.60
N GLN A 444 -9.87 -2.88 1.40
CA GLN A 444 -9.93 -1.65 0.60
C GLN A 444 -11.27 -1.49 -0.11
N ARG A 445 -11.86 -2.61 -0.59
CA ARG A 445 -13.17 -2.65 -1.24
C ARG A 445 -14.31 -2.49 -0.23
N PHE A 446 -14.21 -3.16 0.91
CA PHE A 446 -15.22 -3.22 1.95
C PHE A 446 -14.70 -2.58 3.24
N LYS A 447 -15.26 -1.42 3.58
CA LYS A 447 -14.87 -0.70 4.80
C LYS A 447 -15.65 -1.24 6.00
N VAL A 448 -14.93 -1.82 6.96
CA VAL A 448 -15.49 -2.15 8.28
C VAL A 448 -15.81 -0.82 8.99
N LYS A 449 -17.03 -0.69 9.52
CA LYS A 449 -17.39 0.50 10.31
C LYS A 449 -16.55 0.50 11.59
N GLY A 450 -16.26 1.70 12.08
CA GLY A 450 -15.51 1.93 13.32
C GLY A 450 -16.09 1.25 14.55
N ALA A 451 -15.62 1.68 15.73
CA ALA A 451 -16.28 1.31 16.97
C ALA A 451 -17.79 1.62 16.87
N PRO A 452 -18.67 0.69 17.27
CA PRO A 452 -20.08 1.02 17.43
C PRO A 452 -20.25 2.02 18.58
N ARG A 453 -21.48 2.43 18.83
CA ARG A 453 -21.80 3.28 20.00
C ARG A 453 -21.48 2.57 21.32
N LEU A 454 -20.33 2.89 21.92
CA LEU A 454 -19.89 2.34 23.21
C LEU A 454 -20.48 3.08 24.43
N ASP A 455 -21.15 4.20 24.22
CA ASP A 455 -21.89 4.95 25.24
C ASP A 455 -23.32 5.15 24.72
N ILE A 456 -24.29 4.49 25.38
CA ILE A 456 -25.68 4.47 24.95
C ILE A 456 -26.57 4.95 26.10
N ARG A 457 -27.36 6.00 25.82
CA ARG A 457 -28.45 6.42 26.70
C ARG A 457 -29.78 5.95 26.17
N VAL A 458 -30.61 5.42 27.05
CA VAL A 458 -31.91 4.83 26.72
C VAL A 458 -33.00 5.35 27.64
N THR A 459 -34.24 5.09 27.26
CA THR A 459 -35.45 5.31 28.06
C THR A 459 -36.27 4.03 28.07
N ALA A 460 -37.19 3.89 29.02
CA ALA A 460 -38.06 2.71 29.12
C ALA A 460 -38.78 2.40 27.80
N ASN A 461 -39.16 3.43 27.04
CA ASN A 461 -39.94 3.24 25.82
C ASN A 461 -39.10 2.84 24.59
N ASN A 462 -37.77 3.05 24.60
CA ASN A 462 -36.94 2.89 23.41
C ASN A 462 -35.73 1.98 23.58
N PHE A 463 -35.39 1.50 24.79
CA PHE A 463 -34.14 0.76 25.01
C PHE A 463 -34.00 -0.48 24.11
N ARG A 464 -35.09 -1.23 23.86
CA ARG A 464 -35.07 -2.39 22.96
C ARG A 464 -34.80 -1.99 21.51
N GLN A 465 -35.36 -0.89 21.05
CA GLN A 465 -35.14 -0.37 19.70
C GLN A 465 -33.70 0.13 19.55
N VAL A 466 -33.23 0.94 20.49
CA VAL A 466 -31.85 1.47 20.50
C VAL A 466 -30.83 0.33 20.50
N ALA A 467 -31.03 -0.68 21.34
CA ALA A 467 -30.18 -1.86 21.36
C ALA A 467 -30.22 -2.62 20.03
N THR A 468 -31.40 -2.81 19.43
CA THR A 468 -31.55 -3.47 18.12
C THR A 468 -30.82 -2.70 17.01
N ASP A 469 -30.89 -1.36 17.01
CA ASP A 469 -30.20 -0.55 16.01
C ASP A 469 -28.68 -0.58 16.20
N ALA A 470 -28.20 -0.64 17.44
CA ALA A 470 -26.78 -0.85 17.74
C ALA A 470 -26.30 -2.27 17.32
N GLN A 471 -27.14 -3.29 17.43
CA GLN A 471 -26.83 -4.64 16.94
C GLN A 471 -26.72 -4.69 15.40
N LYS A 472 -27.59 -3.97 14.68
CA LYS A 472 -27.51 -3.88 13.20
C LYS A 472 -26.19 -3.29 12.73
N GLU A 473 -25.74 -2.22 13.37
CA GLU A 473 -24.47 -1.55 13.04
C GLU A 473 -23.28 -2.51 13.14
N VAL A 474 -23.24 -3.32 14.20
CA VAL A 474 -22.18 -4.33 14.39
C VAL A 474 -22.33 -5.54 13.47
N ALA A 475 -23.56 -5.94 13.15
CA ALA A 475 -23.82 -7.03 12.22
C ALA A 475 -23.26 -6.74 10.81
N GLU A 476 -23.34 -5.49 10.35
CA GLU A 476 -22.71 -5.06 9.09
C GLU A 476 -21.19 -5.18 9.13
N SER A 477 -20.54 -4.69 10.20
CA SER A 477 -19.09 -4.85 10.40
C SER A 477 -18.69 -6.31 10.49
N GLN A 478 -19.47 -7.13 11.19
CA GLN A 478 -19.23 -8.56 11.36
C GLN A 478 -19.27 -9.30 10.02
N TYR A 479 -20.25 -8.99 9.16
CA TYR A 479 -20.35 -9.57 7.83
C TYR A 479 -19.10 -9.30 6.99
N MET A 480 -18.59 -8.07 7.02
CA MET A 480 -17.36 -7.71 6.29
C MET A 480 -16.13 -8.41 6.87
N LEU A 481 -16.01 -8.50 8.19
CA LEU A 481 -14.92 -9.22 8.85
C LEU A 481 -14.94 -10.72 8.53
N ASP A 482 -16.11 -11.35 8.56
CA ASP A 482 -16.25 -12.76 8.22
C ASP A 482 -15.88 -13.04 6.77
N ALA A 483 -16.24 -12.14 5.85
CA ALA A 483 -15.82 -12.25 4.47
C ALA A 483 -14.29 -12.14 4.31
N MET A 484 -13.64 -11.19 5.00
CA MET A 484 -12.16 -11.09 4.98
C MET A 484 -11.49 -12.30 5.62
N LEU A 485 -12.07 -12.86 6.69
CA LEU A 485 -11.56 -14.04 7.37
C LEU A 485 -11.62 -15.31 6.51
N GLN A 486 -12.48 -15.36 5.48
CA GLN A 486 -12.47 -16.46 4.49
C GLN A 486 -11.16 -16.55 3.71
N ALA A 487 -10.36 -15.47 3.66
CA ALA A 487 -9.03 -15.49 3.07
C ALA A 487 -8.04 -16.36 3.88
N PHE A 488 -8.36 -16.69 5.13
CA PHE A 488 -7.51 -17.45 6.04
C PHE A 488 -8.11 -18.85 6.28
N PRO A 489 -7.65 -19.89 5.55
CA PRO A 489 -8.17 -21.23 5.76
C PRO A 489 -7.79 -21.78 7.15
N PRO A 490 -8.54 -22.75 7.70
CA PRO A 490 -8.22 -23.35 8.99
C PRO A 490 -6.79 -23.92 9.02
N SER A 491 -6.08 -23.75 10.14
CA SER A 491 -4.70 -24.23 10.35
C SER A 491 -3.62 -23.59 9.47
N ILE A 492 -3.92 -22.50 8.76
CA ILE A 492 -2.95 -21.80 7.90
C ILE A 492 -1.75 -21.24 8.67
N GLU A 493 -1.88 -21.01 9.99
CA GLU A 493 -0.80 -20.59 10.86
C GLU A 493 0.39 -21.57 10.89
N LYS A 494 0.17 -22.85 10.54
CA LYS A 494 1.24 -23.85 10.44
C LYS A 494 2.24 -23.56 9.31
N GLU A 495 1.85 -22.75 8.32
CA GLU A 495 2.73 -22.34 7.23
C GLU A 495 3.68 -21.18 7.64
N LEU A 496 3.56 -20.63 8.86
CA LEU A 496 4.44 -19.57 9.37
C LEU A 496 5.91 -19.97 9.35
N ASP A 497 6.23 -21.22 9.67
CA ASP A 497 7.61 -21.71 9.71
C ASP A 497 8.19 -21.95 8.30
N ARG A 498 7.33 -21.99 7.27
CA ARG A 498 7.73 -22.18 5.86
C ARG A 498 7.85 -20.87 5.08
N GLU A 499 7.35 -19.75 5.61
CA GLU A 499 7.50 -18.45 4.97
C GLU A 499 8.88 -17.85 5.32
N PRO A 500 9.81 -17.73 4.35
CA PRO A 500 11.15 -17.23 4.63
C PRO A 500 11.19 -15.73 4.98
N SER A 501 10.23 -14.94 4.49
CA SER A 501 10.23 -13.49 4.70
C SER A 501 9.62 -13.13 6.05
N LEU A 502 10.40 -12.43 6.89
CA LEU A 502 9.90 -11.90 8.15
C LEU A 502 8.78 -10.86 7.92
N ARG A 503 8.89 -10.03 6.88
CA ARG A 503 7.85 -9.07 6.49
C ARG A 503 6.50 -9.76 6.28
N TRP A 504 6.48 -10.83 5.47
CA TRP A 504 5.25 -11.55 5.17
C TRP A 504 4.69 -12.31 6.38
N ARG A 505 5.55 -12.91 7.21
CA ARG A 505 5.11 -13.52 8.48
C ARG A 505 4.45 -12.49 9.39
N MET A 506 5.05 -11.33 9.56
CA MET A 506 4.53 -10.30 10.46
C MET A 506 3.29 -9.60 9.90
N ALA A 507 3.21 -9.40 8.57
CA ALA A 507 1.98 -8.95 7.92
C ALA A 507 0.83 -9.95 8.11
N PHE A 508 1.10 -11.25 7.96
CA PHE A 508 0.12 -12.30 8.24
C PHE A 508 -0.36 -12.26 9.69
N CYS A 509 0.56 -12.30 10.67
CA CYS A 509 0.21 -12.32 12.08
C CYS A 509 -0.57 -11.05 12.49
N LEU A 510 -0.15 -9.88 12.01
CA LEU A 510 -0.82 -8.61 12.29
C LEU A 510 -2.24 -8.61 11.72
N ASN A 511 -2.41 -8.91 10.44
CA ASN A 511 -3.71 -8.84 9.80
C ASN A 511 -4.68 -9.86 10.37
N TYR A 512 -4.25 -11.11 10.49
CA TYR A 512 -5.11 -12.18 10.96
C TYR A 512 -5.48 -11.97 12.44
N GLY A 513 -4.51 -11.58 13.26
CA GLY A 513 -4.75 -11.24 14.67
C GLY A 513 -5.73 -10.09 14.85
N ARG A 514 -5.58 -9.00 14.08
CA ARG A 514 -6.50 -7.84 14.15
C ARG A 514 -7.91 -8.16 13.66
N LEU A 515 -8.05 -8.97 12.61
CA LEU A 515 -9.36 -9.43 12.13
C LEU A 515 -10.08 -10.28 13.18
N LEU A 516 -9.39 -11.25 13.78
CA LEU A 516 -9.93 -12.09 14.84
C LEU A 516 -10.28 -11.29 16.11
N ALA A 517 -9.44 -10.31 16.48
CA ALA A 517 -9.71 -9.41 17.60
C ALA A 517 -11.00 -8.59 17.37
N ASN A 518 -11.17 -8.00 16.18
CA ASN A 518 -12.38 -7.25 15.84
C ASN A 518 -13.62 -8.14 15.79
N LYS A 519 -13.51 -9.34 15.23
CA LYS A 519 -14.60 -10.34 15.24
C LYS A 519 -15.02 -10.71 16.66
N THR A 520 -14.05 -10.93 17.55
CA THR A 520 -14.33 -11.26 18.97
C THR A 520 -15.09 -10.11 19.64
N ARG A 521 -14.64 -8.86 19.47
CA ARG A 521 -15.30 -7.69 20.06
C ARG A 521 -16.72 -7.50 19.54
N ASN A 522 -16.95 -7.69 18.25
CA ASN A 522 -18.29 -7.67 17.66
C ASN A 522 -19.23 -8.68 18.33
N LEU A 523 -18.76 -9.91 18.49
CA LEU A 523 -19.55 -11.00 19.09
C LEU A 523 -19.87 -10.72 20.56
N GLU A 524 -18.87 -10.30 21.34
CA GLU A 524 -19.03 -9.94 22.75
C GLU A 524 -19.97 -8.75 22.94
N TYR A 525 -19.81 -7.69 22.14
CA TYR A 525 -20.69 -6.52 22.18
C TYR A 525 -22.14 -6.88 21.82
N ASN A 526 -22.33 -7.69 20.77
CA ASN A 526 -23.66 -8.12 20.34
C ASN A 526 -24.35 -8.99 21.41
N TYR A 527 -23.60 -9.88 22.06
CA TYR A 527 -24.12 -10.65 23.20
C TYR A 527 -24.55 -9.73 24.33
N MET A 528 -23.71 -8.75 24.71
CA MET A 528 -24.04 -7.85 25.81
C MET A 528 -25.32 -7.06 25.55
N LEU A 529 -25.54 -6.60 24.32
CA LEU A 529 -26.80 -5.96 23.93
C LEU A 529 -28.00 -6.91 23.98
N ALA A 530 -27.83 -8.18 23.56
CA ALA A 530 -28.88 -9.18 23.65
C ALA A 530 -29.27 -9.45 25.11
N SER A 531 -28.27 -9.63 25.98
CA SER A 531 -28.45 -9.82 27.42
C SER A 531 -29.19 -8.65 28.07
N LEU A 532 -28.80 -7.39 27.77
CA LEU A 532 -29.50 -6.20 28.27
C LEU A 532 -30.96 -6.14 27.79
N LYS A 533 -31.23 -6.52 26.54
CA LYS A 533 -32.60 -6.55 25.99
C LYS A 533 -33.50 -7.58 26.68
N MET A 534 -32.94 -8.72 27.06
CA MET A 534 -33.67 -9.83 27.68
C MET A 534 -33.84 -9.62 29.19
N ASN A 535 -32.81 -9.13 29.87
CA ASN A 535 -32.75 -9.10 31.33
C ASN A 535 -33.27 -7.80 31.96
N LEU A 536 -33.45 -6.73 31.18
CA LEU A 536 -33.95 -5.45 31.69
C LEU A 536 -35.45 -5.25 31.42
N ALA A 537 -36.18 -4.86 32.45
CA ALA A 537 -37.55 -4.37 32.34
C ALA A 537 -37.59 -2.83 32.26
N GLU A 538 -38.73 -2.28 31.85
CA GLU A 538 -38.95 -0.83 31.77
C GLU A 538 -38.75 -0.13 33.13
N SER A 539 -39.10 -0.82 34.23
CA SER A 539 -38.83 -0.36 35.59
C SER A 539 -37.35 -0.23 35.90
N ASP A 540 -36.51 -1.15 35.42
CA ASP A 540 -35.07 -1.12 35.61
C ASP A 540 -34.44 0.07 34.88
N ILE A 541 -34.91 0.36 33.66
CA ILE A 541 -34.45 1.51 32.89
C ILE A 541 -34.77 2.81 33.65
N ASN A 542 -35.98 2.92 34.19
CA ASN A 542 -36.40 4.12 34.91
C ASN A 542 -35.75 4.32 36.29
N THR A 543 -35.03 3.33 36.82
CA THR A 543 -34.52 3.37 38.20
C THR A 543 -33.02 3.10 38.35
N ARG A 544 -32.41 2.31 37.46
CA ARG A 544 -31.01 1.87 37.60
C ARG A 544 -30.15 1.86 36.34
N SER A 545 -30.73 1.71 35.14
CA SER A 545 -29.96 1.32 33.93
C SER A 545 -30.39 2.05 32.66
N ASN A 546 -30.46 3.39 32.71
CA ASN A 546 -30.75 4.20 31.52
C ASN A 546 -29.50 4.70 30.78
N HIS A 547 -28.31 4.32 31.25
CA HIS A 547 -27.04 4.65 30.60
C HIS A 547 -26.13 3.42 30.62
N TRP A 548 -25.72 2.95 29.45
CA TRP A 548 -24.86 1.77 29.25
C TRP A 548 -23.52 2.20 28.66
N ILE A 549 -22.43 1.83 29.33
CA ILE A 549 -21.07 2.11 28.88
C ILE A 549 -20.33 0.78 28.68
N PHE A 550 -19.82 0.54 27.48
CA PHE A 550 -19.12 -0.69 27.11
C PHE A 550 -17.61 -0.52 27.30
N HIS A 551 -17.02 -1.37 28.13
CA HIS A 551 -15.59 -1.37 28.44
C HIS A 551 -14.91 -2.65 27.96
N PRO A 552 -13.64 -2.59 27.53
CA PRO A 552 -12.88 -3.79 27.25
C PRO A 552 -12.58 -4.56 28.54
N THR A 553 -12.53 -5.89 28.45
CA THR A 553 -12.17 -6.78 29.55
C THR A 553 -11.36 -7.98 29.07
N PRO A 554 -10.38 -8.50 29.85
CA PRO A 554 -9.65 -9.72 29.51
C PRO A 554 -10.54 -10.96 29.36
N ASP A 555 -11.69 -10.96 30.01
CA ASP A 555 -12.62 -12.08 30.03
C ASP A 555 -13.48 -12.14 28.75
N VAL A 556 -13.18 -13.08 27.86
CA VAL A 556 -14.06 -13.47 26.74
C VAL A 556 -14.96 -14.62 27.20
N LYS A 557 -16.12 -14.28 27.77
CA LYS A 557 -17.03 -15.24 28.41
C LYS A 557 -18.34 -15.45 27.65
N ASN A 558 -18.66 -14.55 26.73
CA ASN A 558 -20.03 -14.33 26.29
C ASN A 558 -20.30 -14.83 24.86
N SER A 559 -19.25 -14.98 24.06
CA SER A 559 -19.33 -15.28 22.62
C SER A 559 -19.08 -16.74 22.24
N GLY A 560 -19.09 -17.66 23.21
CA GLY A 560 -18.93 -19.10 23.00
C GLY A 560 -17.48 -19.57 22.78
N VAL A 561 -17.30 -20.89 22.68
CA VAL A 561 -15.97 -21.56 22.64
C VAL A 561 -15.16 -21.15 21.42
N ALA A 562 -15.79 -21.05 20.25
CA ALA A 562 -15.10 -20.68 19.00
C ALA A 562 -14.51 -19.26 19.06
N SER A 563 -15.26 -18.30 19.62
CA SER A 563 -14.80 -16.92 19.79
C SER A 563 -13.66 -16.85 20.80
N LYS A 564 -13.74 -17.58 21.92
CA LYS A 564 -12.65 -17.68 22.89
C LYS A 564 -11.36 -18.24 22.27
N LYS A 565 -11.45 -19.29 21.45
CA LYS A 565 -10.31 -19.82 20.70
C LYS A 565 -9.74 -18.80 19.72
N GLY A 566 -10.60 -18.10 18.99
CA GLY A 566 -10.20 -17.01 18.08
C GLY A 566 -9.48 -15.86 18.80
N ALA A 567 -9.97 -15.47 19.99
CA ALA A 567 -9.36 -14.45 20.83
C ALA A 567 -7.96 -14.84 21.34
N LEU A 568 -7.78 -16.11 21.73
CA LEU A 568 -6.47 -16.64 22.13
C LEU A 568 -5.49 -16.64 20.95
N LEU A 569 -5.93 -17.13 19.79
CA LEU A 569 -5.10 -17.10 18.57
C LEU A 569 -4.74 -15.68 18.16
N ALA A 570 -5.69 -14.73 18.21
CA ALA A 570 -5.44 -13.33 17.95
C ALA A 570 -4.37 -12.76 18.88
N THR A 571 -4.46 -13.08 20.17
CA THR A 571 -3.50 -12.63 21.18
C THR A 571 -2.11 -13.19 20.90
N ASP A 572 -2.00 -14.48 20.57
CA ASP A 572 -0.73 -15.13 20.23
C ASP A 572 -0.07 -14.51 19.00
N LEU A 573 -0.82 -14.38 17.90
CA LEU A 573 -0.33 -13.78 16.66
C LEU A 573 0.14 -12.33 16.86
N LEU A 574 -0.62 -11.51 17.59
CA LEU A 574 -0.25 -10.11 17.84
C LEU A 574 0.96 -10.01 18.78
N ASN A 575 1.05 -10.85 19.82
CA ASN A 575 2.23 -10.88 20.69
C ASN A 575 3.48 -11.33 19.92
N ARG A 576 3.33 -12.26 18.97
CA ARG A 576 4.40 -12.66 18.06
C ARG A 576 4.92 -11.47 17.25
N VAL A 577 4.03 -10.62 16.73
CA VAL A 577 4.43 -9.37 16.04
C VAL A 577 5.20 -8.42 16.96
N VAL A 578 4.72 -8.22 18.18
CA VAL A 578 5.41 -7.35 19.16
C VAL A 578 6.81 -7.88 19.49
N THR A 579 6.97 -9.20 19.54
CA THR A 579 8.22 -9.87 19.94
C THR A 579 9.22 -9.99 18.79
N GLU A 580 8.76 -10.34 17.58
CA GLU A 580 9.63 -10.60 16.42
C GLU A 580 9.87 -9.36 15.55
N ALA A 581 9.05 -8.31 15.68
CA ALA A 581 9.21 -7.05 14.95
C ALA A 581 9.27 -5.81 15.87
N PRO A 582 10.06 -5.82 16.97
CA PRO A 582 10.07 -4.72 17.94
C PRO A 582 10.56 -3.43 17.28
N GLY A 583 9.97 -2.30 17.68
CA GLY A 583 10.37 -0.99 17.15
C GLY A 583 10.02 -0.78 15.67
N THR A 584 9.09 -1.56 15.11
CA THR A 584 8.59 -1.40 13.74
C THR A 584 7.13 -0.94 13.74
N PRO A 585 6.59 -0.42 12.61
CA PRO A 585 5.18 -0.04 12.54
C PRO A 585 4.23 -1.23 12.77
N TRP A 586 4.62 -2.46 12.42
CA TRP A 586 3.84 -3.67 12.73
C TRP A 586 3.64 -3.85 14.24
N ALA A 587 4.72 -3.72 15.02
CA ALA A 587 4.64 -3.85 16.47
C ALA A 587 3.85 -2.71 17.13
N ILE A 588 3.90 -1.48 16.60
CA ILE A 588 3.05 -0.38 17.07
C ILE A 588 1.57 -0.73 16.90
N MET A 589 1.19 -1.20 15.71
CA MET A 589 -0.19 -1.59 15.42
C MET A 589 -0.64 -2.77 16.28
N ALA A 590 0.20 -3.79 16.45
CA ALA A 590 -0.11 -4.94 17.29
C ALA A 590 -0.23 -4.58 18.78
N THR A 591 0.71 -3.77 19.30
CA THR A 591 0.67 -3.28 20.69
C THR A 591 -0.59 -2.47 20.93
N ARG A 592 -0.99 -1.62 19.97
CA ARG A 592 -2.21 -0.84 20.06
C ARG A 592 -3.46 -1.70 20.13
N GLU A 593 -3.51 -2.76 19.32
CA GLU A 593 -4.60 -3.73 19.33
C GLU A 593 -4.69 -4.46 20.68
N LEU A 594 -3.54 -4.90 21.20
CA LEU A 594 -3.41 -5.62 22.48
C LEU A 594 -3.66 -4.76 23.71
N GLN A 595 -3.47 -3.44 23.62
CA GLN A 595 -3.73 -2.50 24.71
C GLN A 595 -5.18 -2.60 25.21
N SER A 596 -6.12 -2.91 24.32
CA SER A 596 -7.52 -3.12 24.66
C SER A 596 -7.89 -4.60 24.50
N PRO A 597 -8.14 -5.30 25.63
CA PRO A 597 -8.62 -6.67 25.60
C PRO A 597 -9.85 -6.89 24.69
N PHE A 598 -10.06 -8.13 24.26
CA PHE A 598 -11.06 -8.46 23.25
C PHE A 598 -12.46 -8.75 23.83
N GLY A 599 -12.56 -9.03 25.14
CA GLY A 599 -13.84 -9.19 25.83
C GLY A 599 -14.52 -7.85 26.04
N ILE A 600 -15.85 -7.86 26.21
CA ILE A 600 -16.65 -6.66 26.49
C ILE A 600 -17.44 -6.86 27.78
N ARG A 601 -17.38 -5.86 28.66
CA ARG A 601 -18.27 -5.75 29.83
C ARG A 601 -19.10 -4.48 29.72
N VAL A 602 -20.33 -4.52 30.22
CA VAL A 602 -21.18 -3.32 30.33
C VAL A 602 -21.14 -2.78 31.76
N GLU A 603 -21.03 -1.46 31.87
CA GLU A 603 -21.30 -0.70 33.09
C GLU A 603 -22.67 -0.03 32.95
N GLU A 604 -23.60 -0.39 33.82
CA GLU A 604 -24.93 0.19 33.90
C GLU A 604 -24.93 1.39 34.87
N ARG A 605 -25.49 2.51 34.45
CA ARG A 605 -25.66 3.72 35.26
C ARG A 605 -27.09 4.25 35.16
N PHE A 606 -27.47 5.02 36.17
CA PHE A 606 -28.70 5.80 36.17
C PHE A 606 -28.41 7.30 36.17
N ILE A 607 -28.88 8.00 35.15
CA ILE A 607 -28.88 9.45 35.05
C ILE A 607 -30.31 9.93 35.27
N GLN A 608 -30.55 10.71 36.32
CA GLN A 608 -31.87 11.27 36.55
C GLN A 608 -32.28 12.16 35.36
N PRO A 609 -33.48 11.96 34.79
CA PRO A 609 -33.97 12.85 33.75
C PRO A 609 -34.07 14.28 34.30
N PRO A 610 -33.80 15.30 33.46
CA PRO A 610 -33.91 16.69 33.91
C PRO A 610 -35.31 16.94 34.48
N PRO A 611 -35.44 17.69 35.58
CA PRO A 611 -36.74 17.98 36.17
C PRO A 611 -37.64 18.59 35.09
N PRO A 612 -38.94 18.23 35.06
CA PRO A 612 -39.87 18.83 34.12
C PRO A 612 -39.75 20.36 34.22
N PRO A 613 -39.78 21.09 33.09
CA PRO A 613 -39.69 22.54 33.13
C PRO A 613 -40.70 23.03 34.16
N SER A 614 -40.23 23.80 35.14
CA SER A 614 -41.11 24.32 36.18
C SER A 614 -42.30 24.93 35.47
N GLN A 615 -43.50 24.42 35.74
CA GLN A 615 -44.72 25.11 35.39
C GLN A 615 -44.58 26.46 36.10
N ASN A 616 -44.06 27.47 35.41
CA ASN A 616 -44.21 28.83 35.85
C ASN A 616 -45.69 28.95 36.09
N LYS A 617 -46.07 29.08 37.38
CA LYS A 617 -47.41 29.50 37.77
C LYS A 617 -47.78 30.56 36.76
N ALA A 618 -48.87 30.32 36.03
CA ALA A 618 -49.33 31.21 34.98
C ALA A 618 -49.22 32.65 35.50
N ASN A 619 -48.18 33.37 35.11
CA ASN A 619 -48.21 34.81 35.18
C ASN A 619 -49.37 35.14 34.25
N ALA A 620 -50.37 35.81 34.82
CA ALA A 620 -51.62 36.16 34.19
C ALA A 620 -51.39 36.44 32.71
N ALA A 621 -52.16 35.74 31.87
CA ALA A 621 -52.08 35.87 30.42
C ALA A 621 -51.85 37.35 30.07
N PRO A 622 -50.74 37.72 29.39
CA PRO A 622 -50.61 39.09 28.93
C PRO A 622 -51.85 39.36 28.07
N GLN A 623 -52.60 40.39 28.46
CA GLN A 623 -53.77 40.84 27.73
C GLN A 623 -53.41 40.85 26.24
N LYS A 624 -54.17 40.11 25.43
CA LYS A 624 -53.99 40.07 23.97
C LYS A 624 -53.77 41.51 23.51
N PRO A 625 -52.60 41.87 22.95
CA PRO A 625 -52.44 43.19 22.39
C PRO A 625 -53.50 43.36 21.31
N ARG A 626 -54.22 44.49 21.37
CA ARG A 626 -55.16 44.90 20.31
C ARG A 626 -54.46 44.73 18.96
N PRO A 627 -55.16 44.30 17.89
CA PRO A 627 -54.56 44.17 16.58
C PRO A 627 -54.10 45.56 16.12
N LEU A 628 -52.82 45.86 16.33
CA LEU A 628 -52.12 46.83 15.51
C LEU A 628 -52.04 46.17 14.14
N PHE A 629 -52.63 46.84 13.16
CA PHE A 629 -52.48 46.52 11.74
C PHE A 629 -51.05 46.07 11.51
N VAL A 630 -50.89 44.77 11.18
CA VAL A 630 -49.62 44.20 10.78
C VAL A 630 -49.20 45.02 9.56
N GLN A 631 -48.18 45.85 9.71
CA GLN A 631 -47.48 46.34 8.53
C GLN A 631 -47.03 45.11 7.76
N ASP A 632 -47.37 45.08 6.46
CA ASP A 632 -47.03 43.98 5.57
C ASP A 632 -45.60 43.52 5.85
N PRO A 633 -45.36 42.19 5.97
CA PRO A 633 -44.05 41.67 6.27
C PRO A 633 -43.09 42.22 5.23
N LYS A 634 -42.16 43.07 5.68
CA LYS A 634 -41.07 43.57 4.87
C LYS A 634 -40.43 42.34 4.22
N PRO A 635 -40.36 42.26 2.88
CA PRO A 635 -39.90 41.05 2.21
C PRO A 635 -38.57 40.66 2.82
N ALA A 636 -38.51 39.44 3.36
CA ALA A 636 -37.30 38.89 3.92
C ALA A 636 -36.22 39.04 2.85
N GLN A 637 -35.17 39.80 3.16
CA GLN A 637 -34.01 39.88 2.27
C GLN A 637 -33.59 38.43 1.97
N PRO A 638 -33.43 38.07 0.69
CA PRO A 638 -33.01 36.72 0.34
C PRO A 638 -31.76 36.41 1.14
N LYS A 639 -31.78 35.30 1.90
CA LYS A 639 -30.58 34.78 2.55
C LYS A 639 -29.48 34.81 1.51
N ALA A 640 -28.39 35.52 1.80
CA ALA A 640 -27.24 35.56 0.92
C ALA A 640 -26.95 34.13 0.48
N PRO A 641 -26.76 33.87 -0.82
CA PRO A 641 -26.44 32.53 -1.29
C PRO A 641 -25.25 32.03 -0.46
N PRO A 642 -25.26 30.76 -0.03
CA PRO A 642 -24.13 30.21 0.71
C PRO A 642 -22.85 30.56 -0.05
N PRO A 643 -21.79 31.03 0.64
CA PRO A 643 -20.54 31.36 -0.01
C PRO A 643 -20.15 30.20 -0.92
N LYS A 644 -19.73 30.51 -2.15
CA LYS A 644 -19.30 29.47 -3.08
C LYS A 644 -18.28 28.58 -2.36
N PRO A 645 -18.40 27.25 -2.43
CA PRO A 645 -17.42 26.37 -1.82
C PRO A 645 -16.02 26.78 -2.31
N PRO A 646 -15.02 26.83 -1.42
CA PRO A 646 -13.67 27.24 -1.79
C PRO A 646 -13.12 26.32 -2.88
N VAL A 647 -12.32 26.89 -3.77
CA VAL A 647 -11.68 26.10 -4.83
C VAL A 647 -10.46 25.46 -4.20
N LEU A 648 -10.60 24.20 -3.79
CA LEU A 648 -9.50 23.45 -3.21
C LEU A 648 -8.41 23.24 -4.27
N PRO A 649 -7.13 23.51 -3.95
CA PRO A 649 -6.04 23.19 -4.85
C PRO A 649 -5.95 21.67 -5.03
N LYS A 650 -5.59 21.25 -6.24
CA LYS A 650 -5.10 19.90 -6.44
C LYS A 650 -3.66 19.88 -5.96
N LEU A 651 -3.39 19.00 -5.00
CA LEU A 651 -2.05 18.57 -4.67
C LEU A 651 -1.72 17.50 -5.73
#